data_AF-A0A182E5R7-F1
#
_entry.id   AF-A0A182E5R7-F1
#
_cell.length_a   1.000
_cell.length_b   1.000
_cell.length_c   1.000
_cell.angle_alpha   90.00
_cell.angle_beta   90.00
_cell.angle_gamma   90.00
#
_symmetry.space_group_name_H-M   'P 1'
#
loop_
_entity.id
_entity.type
_entity.pdbx_description
1 polymer ?
#
loop_
_entity_poly.entity_id
_entity_poly.type
_entity_poly.pdbx_seq_one_letter_code
_entity_poly.pdbx_strand_id
1 'polypeptide(L)'
;MIVGSESSDAIANFNEDSWIVHPVPGYVVKFKEVNSSCRALLMKEKCKLFLNICHCAQLPPPEDLSEDEVAKLLDSSDPSRYRIPLCVGDVEVVLDRKGEDSVKIDVIINSTFYLMRLEKSEFFRQLLLLVVSEAIEKKHDIKIDIKGAIKLKNRKCIGDLSAQKIRKKPREAFIREVESIKQSDEQLPEQYHLPKNCQLLLRNGKQLEINLKLSSVEPPVENNDRQKGYFRNFLFCCISWVIVVSQPFISQLERVLGKEAVKITTGETSENSDNQRRLIGGNPDVVVLPKNVGQVSSLLKICNENSIPVIPFSATTGLDGFLNTFEGGVLIDLMSMDKILEVNTSDFNCTVEPGVTLETLNHNLHATGLWFPGDPGANASICGMAATNATGTNTLRYGTMVQNVLNLEVVLPNGDVLYTAGKGRRPRKSAGYNLTKLFVGSKGTLGVITQAAVRLYARPSVCSVAICPFQTVDKAIQAVVATLQCSVPIAKIEFLDAATVAACNRYSKLTLAESPTLFLEFHGNSEAEVAEQASLVGEIFASNDGREFIWCHAPEEQKKLWVSLHSAYYAVLSQKDNVKGLTIHLSLPTSALAKAVAETRKEIDESGIFGAVVGHIGDGCFHCIFLVDESNQEEMKIIQELADQIIKRVLASGGSCTGEHGIGISKRNYLESECGKVAVNSMIAIKKAFDPKGIMNPNEMFSKN
;
A
#
# COMPACT_ATOMS: atom_id res chain seq x y z
N MET A 1 -16.51 -21.74 13.22
CA MET A 1 -15.69 -22.40 14.27
C MET A 1 -16.58 -22.53 15.48
N ILE A 2 -16.55 -23.65 16.19
CA ILE A 2 -17.21 -23.79 17.50
C ILE A 2 -16.07 -24.14 18.44
N VAL A 3 -15.83 -23.30 19.44
CA VAL A 3 -14.72 -23.48 20.39
C VAL A 3 -15.30 -23.52 21.79
N GLY A 4 -15.05 -24.62 22.50
CA GLY A 4 -15.46 -24.82 23.88
C GLY A 4 -14.52 -24.12 24.86
N SER A 5 -15.08 -23.64 25.97
CA SER A 5 -14.30 -23.21 27.14
C SER A 5 -14.16 -24.38 28.11
N GLU A 6 -13.01 -24.50 28.75
CA GLU A 6 -12.77 -25.43 29.85
C GLU A 6 -12.86 -24.66 31.18
N SER A 7 -13.40 -25.33 32.19
CA SER A 7 -13.60 -24.79 33.55
C SER A 7 -12.29 -24.41 34.24
N SER A 8 -12.38 -23.45 35.16
CA SER A 8 -11.32 -22.64 35.77
C SER A 8 -10.25 -23.34 36.62
N ASP A 9 -10.20 -24.67 36.72
CA ASP A 9 -9.46 -25.34 37.80
C ASP A 9 -8.18 -26.08 37.35
N ALA A 10 -7.64 -25.78 36.17
CA ALA A 10 -6.35 -26.32 35.72
C ALA A 10 -5.32 -25.20 35.44
N ILE A 11 -4.89 -24.50 36.50
CA ILE A 11 -3.77 -23.56 36.44
C ILE A 11 -2.48 -24.33 36.73
N ALA A 12 -1.91 -24.95 35.70
CA ALA A 12 -0.48 -25.28 35.60
C ALA A 12 -0.20 -25.92 34.24
N ASN A 13 -0.05 -25.09 33.20
CA ASN A 13 0.83 -25.29 32.03
C ASN A 13 0.53 -24.19 31.00
N PHE A 14 1.52 -23.35 30.72
CA PHE A 14 1.46 -22.35 29.65
C PHE A 14 1.36 -23.07 28.29
N ASN A 15 0.17 -23.12 27.70
CA ASN A 15 -0.04 -23.59 26.33
C ASN A 15 -0.27 -22.39 25.38
N GLU A 16 0.58 -22.27 24.36
CA GLU A 16 0.61 -21.22 23.31
C GLU A 16 -0.61 -21.20 22.35
N ASP A 17 -1.57 -22.11 22.51
CA ASP A 17 -2.59 -22.43 21.51
C ASP A 17 -3.96 -21.78 21.75
N SER A 18 -4.02 -20.64 22.44
CA SER A 18 -5.28 -19.91 22.65
C SER A 18 -5.05 -18.42 22.89
N TRP A 19 -6.01 -17.58 22.50
CA TRP A 19 -6.01 -16.15 22.84
C TRP A 19 -7.29 -15.77 23.56
N ILE A 20 -7.24 -14.73 24.38
CA ILE A 20 -8.37 -14.23 25.16
C ILE A 20 -9.02 -13.10 24.37
N VAL A 21 -10.36 -13.14 24.24
CA VAL A 21 -11.15 -12.08 23.65
C VAL A 21 -11.98 -11.36 24.71
N HIS A 22 -12.05 -10.04 24.58
CA HIS A 22 -12.90 -9.18 25.40
C HIS A 22 -14.10 -8.73 24.57
N PRO A 23 -15.28 -9.35 24.75
CA PRO A 23 -16.47 -9.01 23.98
C PRO A 23 -17.12 -7.69 24.43
N VAL A 24 -17.67 -6.96 23.48
CA VAL A 24 -18.51 -5.77 23.69
C VAL A 24 -19.98 -6.19 23.63
N PRO A 25 -20.84 -5.74 24.58
CA PRO A 25 -22.27 -6.03 24.55
C PRO A 25 -23.00 -5.50 23.31
N GLY A 26 -23.72 -6.38 22.61
CA GLY A 26 -24.55 -6.02 21.46
C GLY A 26 -26.04 -6.02 21.80
N TYR A 27 -26.74 -7.11 21.49
CA TYR A 27 -28.17 -7.29 21.78
C TYR A 27 -28.50 -8.67 22.34
N VAL A 28 -29.64 -8.78 23.02
CA VAL A 28 -30.09 -10.03 23.66
C VAL A 28 -31.27 -10.64 22.91
N VAL A 29 -31.22 -11.96 22.71
CA VAL A 29 -32.33 -12.77 22.16
C VAL A 29 -32.84 -13.72 23.23
N LYS A 30 -34.16 -13.76 23.42
CA LYS A 30 -34.84 -14.61 24.41
C LYS A 30 -35.56 -15.76 23.71
N PHE A 31 -35.46 -16.95 24.30
CA PHE A 31 -36.19 -18.16 23.91
C PHE A 31 -37.04 -18.66 25.10
N LYS A 32 -38.26 -19.15 24.82
CA LYS A 32 -39.23 -19.54 25.86
C LYS A 32 -39.14 -20.99 26.30
N GLU A 33 -38.80 -21.92 25.41
CA GLU A 33 -38.71 -23.35 25.70
C GLU A 33 -37.47 -23.95 25.01
N VAL A 34 -36.60 -24.59 25.80
CA VAL A 34 -35.42 -25.36 25.35
C VAL A 34 -35.53 -26.80 25.84
N ASN A 35 -34.84 -27.73 25.16
CA ASN A 35 -34.85 -29.17 25.47
C ASN A 35 -33.98 -29.55 26.69
N SER A 36 -33.87 -30.85 26.97
CA SER A 36 -33.60 -31.50 28.26
C SER A 36 -32.30 -31.14 29.01
N SER A 37 -31.22 -30.77 28.33
CA SER A 37 -29.90 -30.59 28.96
C SER A 37 -29.84 -29.37 29.90
N CYS A 38 -30.50 -28.25 29.54
CA CYS A 38 -30.66 -27.11 30.45
C CYS A 38 -31.59 -27.38 31.63
N ARG A 39 -32.59 -28.26 31.45
CA ARG A 39 -33.56 -28.60 32.50
C ARG A 39 -32.91 -29.36 33.64
N ALA A 40 -31.93 -30.21 33.33
CA ALA A 40 -31.11 -30.89 34.32
C ALA A 40 -30.26 -29.89 35.14
N LEU A 41 -29.71 -28.86 34.49
CA LEU A 41 -28.87 -27.85 35.14
C LEU A 41 -29.64 -26.97 36.15
N LEU A 42 -30.93 -26.69 35.88
CA LEU A 42 -31.79 -25.86 36.73
C LEU A 42 -32.85 -26.64 37.53
N MET A 43 -32.95 -27.96 37.36
CA MET A 43 -33.98 -28.83 37.93
C MET A 43 -35.44 -28.31 37.77
N LYS A 44 -35.79 -27.75 36.60
CA LYS A 44 -37.13 -27.17 36.32
C LYS A 44 -37.72 -27.69 35.01
N GLU A 45 -39.05 -27.85 34.96
CA GLU A 45 -39.78 -28.30 33.76
C GLU A 45 -39.71 -27.30 32.59
N LYS A 46 -39.62 -26.00 32.89
CA LYS A 46 -39.49 -24.92 31.91
C LYS A 46 -38.33 -24.00 32.27
N CYS A 47 -37.45 -23.74 31.31
CA CYS A 47 -36.27 -22.89 31.45
C CYS A 47 -36.23 -21.85 30.33
N LYS A 48 -36.03 -20.58 30.68
CA LYS A 48 -35.79 -19.50 29.72
C LYS A 48 -34.31 -19.49 29.33
N LEU A 49 -34.02 -19.37 28.05
CA LEU A 49 -32.67 -19.19 27.53
C LEU A 49 -32.50 -17.78 26.95
N PHE A 50 -31.40 -17.13 27.30
CA PHE A 50 -30.97 -15.86 26.74
C PHE A 50 -29.67 -16.06 25.94
N LEU A 51 -29.62 -15.52 24.73
CA LEU A 51 -28.40 -15.40 23.95
C LEU A 51 -27.96 -13.94 23.97
N ASN A 52 -26.77 -13.69 24.53
CA ASN A 52 -26.13 -12.39 24.41
C ASN A 52 -25.34 -12.39 23.10
N ILE A 53 -25.83 -11.67 22.08
CA ILE A 53 -25.07 -11.44 20.85
C ILE A 53 -24.12 -10.29 21.11
N CYS A 54 -22.87 -10.63 21.39
CA CYS A 54 -21.76 -9.74 21.65
C CYS A 54 -20.87 -9.65 20.42
N HIS A 55 -20.00 -8.65 20.36
CA HIS A 55 -19.07 -8.52 19.26
C HIS A 55 -17.66 -8.16 19.73
N CYS A 56 -16.66 -8.59 18.96
CA CYS A 56 -15.25 -8.34 19.24
C CYS A 56 -14.50 -8.14 17.92
N ALA A 57 -13.65 -7.12 17.86
CA ALA A 57 -12.88 -6.82 16.64
C ALA A 57 -11.84 -7.93 16.33
N GLN A 58 -11.47 -8.73 17.33
CA GLN A 58 -10.47 -9.79 17.23
C GLN A 58 -11.00 -11.08 16.56
N LEU A 59 -12.32 -11.23 16.40
CA LEU A 59 -12.88 -12.31 15.58
C LEU A 59 -12.84 -11.90 14.11
N PRO A 60 -12.50 -12.80 13.17
CA PRO A 60 -12.50 -12.45 11.75
C PRO A 60 -13.93 -12.12 11.26
N PRO A 61 -14.11 -11.10 10.40
CA PRO A 61 -15.39 -10.84 9.75
C PRO A 61 -15.76 -11.96 8.75
N PRO A 62 -17.05 -12.16 8.45
CA PRO A 62 -17.47 -12.85 7.23
C PRO A 62 -17.04 -12.04 5.98
N GLU A 63 -17.06 -12.69 4.82
CA GLU A 63 -16.85 -12.02 3.53
C GLU A 63 -17.84 -10.85 3.36
N ASP A 64 -17.40 -9.70 2.82
CA ASP A 64 -18.26 -8.52 2.74
C ASP A 64 -19.12 -8.53 1.47
N LEU A 65 -20.17 -9.36 1.49
CA LEU A 65 -21.09 -9.56 0.37
C LEU A 65 -22.45 -8.88 0.63
N SER A 66 -23.12 -8.46 -0.43
CA SER A 66 -24.50 -7.96 -0.38
C SER A 66 -25.49 -9.08 -0.03
N GLU A 67 -26.71 -8.71 0.39
CA GLU A 67 -27.76 -9.68 0.71
C GLU A 67 -28.08 -10.58 -0.49
N ASP A 68 -28.15 -10.03 -1.71
CA ASP A 68 -28.43 -10.77 -2.94
C ASP A 68 -27.30 -11.74 -3.30
N GLU A 69 -26.05 -11.35 -3.08
CA GLU A 69 -24.89 -12.22 -3.30
C GLU A 69 -24.88 -13.36 -2.29
N VAL A 70 -25.16 -13.08 -1.02
CA VAL A 70 -25.25 -14.13 0.01
C VAL A 70 -26.44 -15.05 -0.26
N ALA A 71 -27.61 -14.54 -0.65
CA ALA A 71 -28.76 -15.35 -1.02
C ALA A 71 -28.45 -16.26 -2.22
N LYS A 72 -27.85 -15.71 -3.29
CA LYS A 72 -27.40 -16.49 -4.46
C LYS A 72 -26.34 -17.53 -4.08
N LEU A 73 -25.45 -17.22 -3.15
CA LEU A 73 -24.47 -18.18 -2.63
C LEU A 73 -25.15 -19.29 -1.83
N LEU A 74 -26.12 -18.96 -0.98
CA LEU A 74 -26.89 -19.93 -0.20
C LEU A 74 -27.74 -20.86 -1.10
N ASP A 75 -28.19 -20.36 -2.25
CA ASP A 75 -28.92 -21.13 -3.27
C ASP A 75 -27.99 -21.81 -4.30
N SER A 76 -26.68 -21.56 -4.24
CA SER A 76 -25.70 -22.12 -5.18
C SER A 76 -25.36 -23.58 -4.88
N SER A 77 -24.60 -24.21 -5.78
CA SER A 77 -24.05 -25.54 -5.56
C SER A 77 -22.99 -25.61 -4.44
N ASP A 78 -22.57 -24.47 -3.87
CA ASP A 78 -21.68 -24.42 -2.71
C ASP A 78 -22.08 -23.30 -1.72
N PRO A 79 -23.09 -23.53 -0.88
CA PRO A 79 -23.53 -22.56 0.13
C PRO A 79 -22.50 -22.34 1.24
N SER A 80 -21.42 -23.14 1.31
CA SER A 80 -20.41 -23.07 2.37
C SER A 80 -19.36 -21.96 2.15
N ARG A 81 -19.44 -21.28 1.00
CA ARG A 81 -18.58 -20.16 0.61
C ARG A 81 -18.77 -18.95 1.53
N TYR A 82 -20.01 -18.69 1.96
CA TYR A 82 -20.28 -17.63 2.93
C TYR A 82 -20.22 -18.18 4.36
N ARG A 83 -19.33 -17.65 5.20
CA ARG A 83 -19.15 -18.10 6.58
C ARG A 83 -19.22 -16.95 7.55
N ILE A 84 -19.94 -17.14 8.66
CA ILE A 84 -19.97 -16.20 9.78
C ILE A 84 -19.10 -16.76 10.92
N PRO A 85 -17.91 -16.21 11.17
CA PRO A 85 -17.10 -16.60 12.32
C PRO A 85 -17.76 -16.16 13.63
N LEU A 86 -17.92 -17.10 14.56
CA LEU A 86 -18.52 -16.85 15.86
C LEU A 86 -17.87 -17.72 16.95
N CYS A 87 -17.98 -17.28 18.20
CA CYS A 87 -17.65 -18.03 19.40
C CYS A 87 -18.92 -18.25 20.21
N VAL A 88 -19.13 -19.45 20.72
CA VAL A 88 -20.25 -19.77 21.62
C VAL A 88 -19.65 -20.05 22.99
N GLY A 89 -20.00 -19.23 23.98
CA GLY A 89 -19.57 -19.37 25.38
C GLY A 89 -20.19 -20.59 26.06
N ASP A 90 -19.94 -20.74 27.36
CA ASP A 90 -20.58 -21.79 28.14
C ASP A 90 -21.98 -21.40 28.60
N VAL A 91 -22.68 -22.39 29.12
CA VAL A 91 -24.01 -22.26 29.69
C VAL A 91 -23.86 -21.72 31.11
N GLU A 92 -24.37 -20.52 31.36
CA GLU A 92 -24.32 -19.88 32.68
C GLU A 92 -25.74 -19.69 33.24
N VAL A 93 -25.89 -19.84 34.55
CA VAL A 93 -27.15 -19.58 35.25
C VAL A 93 -27.23 -18.11 35.65
N VAL A 94 -28.34 -17.47 35.34
CA VAL A 94 -28.61 -16.05 35.63
C VAL A 94 -30.04 -15.85 36.12
N LEU A 95 -30.25 -14.83 36.94
CA LEU A 95 -31.59 -14.43 37.37
C LEU A 95 -32.23 -13.51 36.33
N ASP A 96 -33.48 -13.80 35.97
CA ASP A 96 -34.26 -12.88 35.14
C ASP A 96 -34.81 -11.69 35.96
N ARG A 97 -35.52 -10.76 35.30
CA ARG A 97 -36.07 -9.56 35.97
C ARG A 97 -37.09 -9.87 37.08
N LYS A 98 -37.64 -11.08 37.13
CA LYS A 98 -38.56 -11.53 38.18
C LYS A 98 -37.85 -12.31 39.29
N GLY A 99 -36.52 -12.43 39.24
CA GLY A 99 -35.73 -13.21 40.17
C GLY A 99 -35.82 -14.72 39.92
N GLU A 100 -36.24 -15.15 38.73
CA GLU A 100 -36.32 -16.57 38.39
C GLU A 100 -35.03 -17.04 37.68
N ASP A 101 -34.51 -18.21 38.08
CA ASP A 101 -33.36 -18.82 37.40
C ASP A 101 -33.64 -19.05 35.91
N SER A 102 -32.70 -18.62 35.10
CA SER A 102 -32.67 -18.74 33.65
C SER A 102 -31.24 -19.06 33.21
N VAL A 103 -31.08 -19.40 31.93
CA VAL A 103 -29.76 -19.68 31.36
C VAL A 103 -29.37 -18.56 30.41
N LYS A 104 -28.09 -18.18 30.41
CA LYS A 104 -27.47 -17.38 29.35
C LYS A 104 -26.39 -18.16 28.61
N ILE A 105 -26.21 -17.83 27.34
CA ILE A 105 -25.04 -18.20 26.53
C ILE A 105 -24.57 -16.94 25.80
N ASP A 106 -23.29 -16.64 25.91
CA ASP A 106 -22.67 -15.50 25.24
C ASP A 106 -22.16 -15.93 23.86
N VAL A 107 -22.64 -15.28 22.81
CA VAL A 107 -22.23 -15.52 21.42
C VAL A 107 -21.46 -14.32 20.93
N ILE A 108 -20.20 -14.50 20.59
CA ILE A 108 -19.32 -13.42 20.15
C ILE A 108 -19.10 -13.52 18.65
N ILE A 109 -19.27 -12.42 17.94
CA ILE A 109 -19.04 -12.28 16.49
C ILE A 109 -18.13 -11.09 16.17
N ASN A 110 -17.72 -10.91 14.93
CA ASN A 110 -16.88 -9.77 14.55
C ASN A 110 -17.62 -8.42 14.68
N SER A 111 -16.91 -7.39 15.18
CA SER A 111 -17.46 -6.03 15.36
C SER A 111 -17.88 -5.35 14.05
N THR A 112 -17.12 -5.50 12.96
CA THR A 112 -17.46 -4.93 11.66
C THR A 112 -18.74 -5.56 11.11
N PHE A 113 -18.86 -6.89 11.15
CA PHE A 113 -20.09 -7.58 10.74
C PHE A 113 -21.30 -7.15 11.56
N TYR A 114 -21.11 -6.99 12.86
CA TYR A 114 -22.16 -6.54 13.76
C TYR A 114 -22.66 -5.14 13.36
N LEU A 115 -21.76 -4.14 13.28
CA LEU A 115 -22.12 -2.74 13.02
C LEU A 115 -22.58 -2.49 11.59
N MET A 116 -21.93 -3.12 10.60
CA MET A 116 -22.16 -2.83 9.19
C MET A 116 -23.30 -3.66 8.60
N ARG A 117 -23.51 -4.89 9.07
CA ARG A 117 -24.53 -5.81 8.52
C ARG A 117 -25.66 -6.05 9.52
N LEU A 118 -25.38 -6.59 10.70
CA LEU A 118 -26.45 -6.98 11.64
C LEU A 118 -27.25 -5.82 12.21
N GLU A 119 -26.68 -4.63 12.38
CA GLU A 119 -27.47 -3.46 12.82
C GLU A 119 -28.41 -2.93 11.74
N LYS A 120 -28.14 -3.22 10.47
CA LYS A 120 -28.85 -2.64 9.32
C LYS A 120 -29.75 -3.62 8.57
N SER A 121 -29.47 -4.92 8.64
CA SER A 121 -30.14 -5.98 7.87
C SER A 121 -30.90 -6.96 8.75
N GLU A 122 -32.15 -7.25 8.41
CA GLU A 122 -32.90 -8.36 9.03
C GLU A 122 -32.47 -9.73 8.50
N PHE A 123 -32.15 -9.83 7.20
CA PHE A 123 -31.66 -11.04 6.56
C PHE A 123 -30.44 -11.61 7.30
N PHE A 124 -29.42 -10.79 7.54
CA PHE A 124 -28.20 -11.25 8.24
C PHE A 124 -28.45 -11.64 9.70
N ARG A 125 -29.43 -11.02 10.38
CA ARG A 125 -29.82 -11.43 11.75
C ARG A 125 -30.44 -12.81 11.77
N GLN A 126 -31.33 -13.10 10.82
CA GLN A 126 -31.97 -14.40 10.71
C GLN A 126 -30.94 -15.48 10.32
N LEU A 127 -30.05 -15.16 9.37
CA LEU A 127 -28.94 -16.04 8.99
C LEU A 127 -28.01 -16.34 10.18
N LEU A 128 -27.64 -15.32 10.98
CA LEU A 128 -26.84 -15.53 12.18
C LEU A 128 -27.54 -16.47 13.18
N LEU A 129 -28.84 -16.28 13.42
CA LEU A 129 -29.59 -17.13 14.37
C LEU A 129 -29.64 -18.59 13.93
N LEU A 130 -29.71 -18.86 12.62
CA LEU A 130 -29.61 -20.21 12.08
C LEU A 130 -28.26 -20.84 12.39
N VAL A 131 -27.17 -20.13 12.09
CA VAL A 131 -25.80 -20.60 12.34
C VAL A 131 -25.54 -20.80 13.84
N VAL A 132 -26.03 -19.89 14.68
CA VAL A 132 -25.88 -19.95 16.14
C VAL A 132 -26.67 -21.12 16.74
N SER A 133 -27.87 -21.41 16.24
CA SER A 133 -28.67 -22.55 16.68
C SER A 133 -27.93 -23.87 16.49
N GLU A 134 -27.38 -24.09 15.29
CA GLU A 134 -26.59 -25.28 14.99
C GLU A 134 -25.32 -25.36 15.85
N ALA A 135 -24.68 -24.21 16.10
CA ALA A 135 -23.48 -24.14 16.92
C ALA A 135 -23.74 -24.48 18.39
N ILE A 136 -24.86 -24.02 18.95
CA ILE A 136 -25.27 -24.31 20.32
C ILE A 136 -25.69 -25.77 20.47
N GLU A 137 -26.45 -26.31 19.51
CA GLU A 137 -26.82 -27.73 19.49
C GLU A 137 -25.57 -28.61 19.50
N LYS A 138 -24.56 -28.28 18.68
CA LYS A 138 -23.32 -29.06 18.64
C LYS A 138 -22.47 -28.93 19.90
N LYS A 139 -22.41 -27.74 20.51
CA LYS A 139 -21.54 -27.49 21.69
C LYS A 139 -22.16 -28.03 22.98
N HIS A 140 -23.46 -27.82 23.16
CA HIS A 140 -24.14 -27.99 24.45
C HIS A 140 -25.30 -28.99 24.40
N ASP A 141 -25.60 -29.57 23.23
CA ASP A 141 -26.77 -30.43 23.00
C ASP A 141 -28.11 -29.74 23.33
N ILE A 142 -28.16 -28.42 23.13
CA ILE A 142 -29.35 -27.59 23.34
C ILE A 142 -29.94 -27.22 21.99
N LYS A 143 -31.19 -27.65 21.74
CA LYS A 143 -31.95 -27.24 20.55
C LYS A 143 -32.78 -26.00 20.88
N ILE A 144 -32.63 -24.95 20.07
CA ILE A 144 -33.39 -23.71 20.18
C ILE A 144 -34.37 -23.56 19.01
N ASP A 145 -35.62 -23.20 19.32
CA ASP A 145 -36.60 -22.86 18.27
C ASP A 145 -36.43 -21.40 17.84
N ILE A 146 -35.83 -21.20 16.67
CA ILE A 146 -35.57 -19.88 16.08
C ILE A 146 -36.89 -19.14 15.79
N LYS A 147 -37.99 -19.84 15.49
CA LYS A 147 -39.30 -19.21 15.25
C LYS A 147 -39.85 -18.54 16.51
N GLY A 148 -39.44 -19.01 17.68
CA GLY A 148 -39.77 -18.46 18.98
C GLY A 148 -38.80 -17.37 19.50
N ALA A 149 -37.82 -16.94 18.70
CA ALA A 149 -36.79 -15.98 19.10
C ALA A 149 -37.35 -14.56 19.29
N ILE A 150 -37.10 -13.95 20.45
CA ILE A 150 -37.56 -12.58 20.76
C ILE A 150 -36.34 -11.69 21.06
N LYS A 151 -36.02 -10.75 20.18
CA LYS A 151 -35.00 -9.71 20.44
C LYS A 151 -35.52 -8.72 21.49
N LEU A 152 -34.75 -8.50 22.57
CA LEU A 152 -35.11 -7.56 23.62
C LEU A 152 -34.70 -6.13 23.23
N LYS A 153 -35.65 -5.17 23.21
CA LYS A 153 -35.40 -3.81 22.68
C LYS A 153 -34.43 -2.96 23.51
N ASN A 154 -34.41 -3.11 24.84
CA ASN A 154 -33.63 -2.25 25.75
C ASN A 154 -32.65 -3.06 26.64
N ARG A 155 -32.05 -4.12 26.09
CA ARG A 155 -31.07 -4.95 26.80
C ARG A 155 -29.92 -5.32 25.85
N LYS A 156 -28.70 -4.94 26.24
CA LYS A 156 -27.47 -5.25 25.52
C LYS A 156 -26.72 -6.49 26.04
N CYS A 157 -26.96 -6.87 27.28
CA CYS A 157 -26.41 -8.07 27.93
C CYS A 157 -27.34 -8.51 29.07
N ILE A 158 -27.33 -9.81 29.39
CA ILE A 158 -27.88 -10.41 30.61
C ILE A 158 -26.71 -11.01 31.40
N GLY A 159 -26.64 -10.73 32.70
CA GLY A 159 -25.53 -11.17 33.56
C GLY A 159 -24.21 -10.46 33.23
N ASP A 160 -23.15 -10.92 33.88
CA ASP A 160 -21.79 -10.42 33.66
C ASP A 160 -21.22 -11.02 32.38
N LEU A 161 -20.44 -10.21 31.67
CA LEU A 161 -19.78 -10.60 30.44
C LEU A 161 -18.29 -10.82 30.73
N SER A 162 -17.86 -12.09 30.70
CA SER A 162 -16.47 -12.47 30.98
C SER A 162 -15.63 -12.53 29.71
N ALA A 163 -14.32 -12.40 29.87
CA ALA A 163 -13.38 -12.62 28.77
C ALA A 163 -13.40 -14.11 28.38
N GLN A 164 -13.48 -14.40 27.08
CA GLN A 164 -13.54 -15.78 26.60
C GLN A 164 -12.23 -16.22 25.98
N LYS A 165 -11.81 -17.45 26.24
CA LYS A 165 -10.60 -18.06 25.70
C LYS A 165 -10.92 -18.82 24.42
N ILE A 166 -10.31 -18.40 23.30
CA ILE A 166 -10.51 -19.01 21.98
C ILE A 166 -9.24 -19.78 21.58
N ARG A 167 -9.35 -21.07 21.30
CA ARG A 167 -8.26 -21.93 20.79
C ARG A 167 -7.84 -21.53 19.37
N LYS A 168 -6.52 -21.45 19.13
CA LYS A 168 -5.90 -21.47 17.80
C LYS A 168 -6.06 -22.87 17.21
N LYS A 169 -6.22 -22.98 15.88
CA LYS A 169 -6.30 -24.28 15.17
C LYS A 169 -5.14 -25.22 15.59
N PRO A 170 -5.33 -26.56 15.58
CA PRO A 170 -4.24 -27.50 15.85
C PRO A 170 -3.10 -27.36 14.84
N ARG A 171 -1.86 -27.54 15.30
CA ARG A 171 -0.63 -27.61 14.48
C ARG A 171 -0.80 -28.59 13.32
N GLU A 172 -0.34 -28.20 12.12
CA GLU A 172 -0.18 -29.13 11.00
C GLU A 172 0.82 -30.24 11.38
N ALA A 173 0.51 -31.48 11.02
CA ALA A 173 1.41 -32.61 11.22
C ALA A 173 2.64 -32.46 10.30
N PHE A 174 3.81 -32.23 10.88
CA PHE A 174 5.07 -32.19 10.12
C PHE A 174 5.63 -33.61 9.94
N ILE A 175 5.83 -34.02 8.69
CA ILE A 175 6.70 -35.16 8.34
C ILE A 175 8.12 -34.60 8.23
N ARG A 176 9.06 -35.15 9.00
CA ARG A 176 10.48 -34.79 8.96
C ARG A 176 11.23 -35.91 8.26
N GLU A 177 11.84 -35.63 7.12
CA GLU A 177 12.75 -36.56 6.46
C GLU A 177 14.08 -36.56 7.25
N VAL A 178 14.49 -37.73 7.72
CA VAL A 178 15.77 -37.91 8.43
C VAL A 178 16.77 -38.45 7.41
N GLU A 179 17.65 -37.58 6.92
CA GLU A 179 18.77 -37.98 6.06
C GLU A 179 19.84 -38.67 6.93
N SER A 180 19.85 -40.01 6.87
CA SER A 180 20.84 -40.93 7.46
C SER A 180 20.86 -41.03 8.99
N ILE A 181 20.36 -42.18 9.50
CA ILE A 181 20.65 -42.65 10.85
C ILE A 181 22.07 -43.24 10.81
N LYS A 182 23.04 -42.58 11.45
CA LYS A 182 24.30 -43.25 11.81
C LYS A 182 23.95 -44.34 12.81
N GLN A 183 24.32 -45.60 12.52
CA GLN A 183 24.24 -46.70 13.47
C GLN A 183 25.16 -46.39 14.65
N SER A 184 24.58 -45.87 15.74
CA SER A 184 25.10 -46.02 17.08
C SER A 184 24.04 -46.78 17.87
N ASP A 185 24.45 -47.84 18.56
CA ASP A 185 23.64 -48.77 19.36
C ASP A 185 22.97 -48.08 20.56
N GLU A 186 22.04 -47.16 20.31
CA GLU A 186 21.08 -46.69 21.30
C GLU A 186 19.69 -47.22 20.94
N GLN A 187 19.13 -48.00 21.86
CA GLN A 187 17.80 -48.61 21.76
C GLN A 187 16.74 -47.53 21.45
N LEU A 188 16.05 -47.69 20.32
CA LEU A 188 14.84 -46.92 20.00
C LEU A 188 13.77 -47.19 21.08
N PRO A 189 13.12 -46.15 21.65
CA PRO A 189 12.00 -46.34 22.55
C PRO A 189 10.84 -47.05 21.83
N GLU A 190 10.35 -48.14 22.43
CA GLU A 190 9.13 -48.81 22.02
C GLU A 190 7.93 -47.86 22.17
N GLN A 191 7.51 -47.21 21.09
CA GLN A 191 6.10 -46.93 20.72
C GLN A 191 6.02 -45.97 19.53
N TYR A 192 5.83 -46.52 18.33
CA TYR A 192 5.11 -45.84 17.26
C TYR A 192 3.96 -46.75 16.83
N HIS A 193 2.73 -46.37 17.17
CA HIS A 193 1.54 -47.04 16.65
C HIS A 193 1.14 -46.42 15.30
N LEU A 194 1.15 -47.22 14.24
CA LEU A 194 0.58 -46.84 12.95
C LEU A 194 -0.95 -46.98 12.98
N PRO A 195 -1.70 -46.09 12.31
CA PRO A 195 -3.15 -46.24 12.15
C PRO A 195 -3.51 -47.57 11.46
N LYS A 196 -4.66 -48.16 11.80
CA LYS A 196 -5.14 -49.49 11.32
C LYS A 196 -5.25 -49.65 9.79
N ASN A 197 -5.02 -48.58 9.02
CA ASN A 197 -5.25 -48.50 7.58
C ASN A 197 -3.94 -48.46 6.78
N CYS A 198 -2.79 -48.52 7.45
CA CYS A 198 -1.46 -48.41 6.83
C CYS A 198 -0.72 -49.75 6.94
N GLN A 199 -0.21 -50.26 5.82
CA GLN A 199 0.80 -51.32 5.81
C GLN A 199 2.11 -50.77 5.23
N LEU A 200 3.20 -50.98 5.96
CA LEU A 200 4.56 -50.76 5.48
C LEU A 200 5.04 -52.04 4.81
N LEU A 201 5.39 -51.97 3.54
CA LEU A 201 6.08 -53.05 2.84
C LEU A 201 7.46 -52.55 2.39
N LEU A 202 8.49 -53.19 2.92
CA LEU A 202 9.86 -53.00 2.48
C LEU A 202 10.09 -53.82 1.21
N ARG A 203 10.42 -53.16 0.09
CA ARG A 203 10.91 -53.85 -1.10
C ARG A 203 12.37 -53.45 -1.35
N ASN A 204 13.25 -54.43 -1.17
CA ASN A 204 14.69 -54.36 -1.49
C ASN A 204 15.47 -53.18 -0.87
N GLY A 205 15.11 -52.80 0.35
CA GLY A 205 16.01 -52.08 1.26
C GLY A 205 16.43 -50.66 0.88
N LYS A 206 15.84 -50.02 -0.14
CA LYS A 206 16.24 -48.66 -0.55
C LYS A 206 15.14 -47.68 -0.93
N GLN A 207 13.86 -48.08 -0.93
CA GLN A 207 12.74 -47.13 -1.10
C GLN A 207 11.54 -47.54 -0.22
N LEU A 208 10.95 -46.53 0.43
CA LEU A 208 9.69 -46.63 1.16
C LEU A 208 8.56 -46.17 0.25
N GLU A 209 7.61 -47.05 -0.04
CA GLU A 209 6.39 -46.71 -0.77
C GLU A 209 5.20 -46.86 0.18
N ILE A 210 4.42 -45.78 0.36
CA ILE A 210 3.23 -45.77 1.20
C ILE A 210 2.03 -45.99 0.29
N ASN A 211 1.39 -47.16 0.39
CA ASN A 211 0.19 -47.47 -0.38
C ASN A 211 -1.07 -47.14 0.44
N LEU A 212 -1.77 -46.06 0.06
CA LEU A 212 -3.06 -45.69 0.63
C LEU A 212 -4.17 -46.46 -0.09
N LYS A 213 -4.76 -47.47 0.58
CA LYS A 213 -5.95 -48.16 0.06
C LYS A 213 -7.19 -47.30 0.33
N LEU A 214 -7.59 -46.49 -0.65
CA LEU A 214 -8.93 -45.89 -0.66
C LEU A 214 -9.92 -46.97 -1.12
N SER A 215 -10.94 -47.22 -0.30
CA SER A 215 -12.00 -48.18 -0.62
C SER A 215 -12.76 -47.72 -1.86
N SER A 216 -12.73 -48.55 -2.89
CA SER A 216 -13.50 -48.46 -4.13
C SER A 216 -15.00 -48.37 -3.84
N VAL A 217 -15.65 -47.32 -4.35
CA VAL A 217 -17.09 -47.30 -4.59
C VAL A 217 -17.28 -46.88 -6.05
N GLU A 218 -17.80 -47.80 -6.86
CA GLU A 218 -18.24 -47.55 -8.23
C GLU A 218 -19.34 -46.46 -8.27
N PRO A 219 -19.42 -45.64 -9.33
CA PRO A 219 -20.41 -44.58 -9.40
C PRO A 219 -21.80 -45.18 -9.67
N PRO A 220 -22.86 -44.79 -8.94
CA PRO A 220 -24.21 -45.08 -9.38
C PRO A 220 -24.65 -44.07 -10.43
N VAL A 221 -25.25 -44.64 -11.46
CA VAL A 221 -25.99 -44.05 -12.58
C VAL A 221 -26.97 -42.96 -12.14
N GLU A 222 -27.15 -41.95 -13.00
CA GLU A 222 -28.18 -40.91 -12.92
C GLU A 222 -29.58 -41.47 -12.63
N ASN A 223 -30.24 -40.92 -11.62
CA ASN A 223 -31.64 -40.58 -11.77
C ASN A 223 -32.03 -39.41 -10.86
N ASN A 224 -32.76 -38.46 -11.46
CA ASN A 224 -33.34 -37.28 -10.83
C ASN A 224 -34.20 -37.68 -9.62
N ASP A 225 -33.88 -37.15 -8.44
CA ASP A 225 -34.86 -36.40 -7.64
C ASP A 225 -34.26 -35.81 -6.36
N ARG A 226 -34.46 -34.50 -6.24
CA ARG A 226 -34.72 -33.70 -5.04
C ARG A 226 -33.94 -33.98 -3.74
N GLN A 227 -33.26 -32.90 -3.33
CA GLN A 227 -33.16 -32.42 -1.95
C GLN A 227 -32.63 -33.43 -0.93
N LYS A 228 -31.31 -33.43 -0.72
CA LYS A 228 -30.64 -33.59 0.59
C LYS A 228 -29.13 -33.82 0.37
N GLY A 229 -28.32 -33.16 1.20
CA GLY A 229 -26.98 -33.67 1.54
C GLY A 229 -25.79 -32.93 0.94
N TYR A 230 -25.57 -31.68 1.36
CA TYR A 230 -24.21 -31.12 1.36
C TYR A 230 -23.60 -31.39 2.72
N PHE A 231 -22.69 -32.36 2.84
CA PHE A 231 -21.59 -32.35 3.80
C PHE A 231 -20.76 -33.62 3.56
N ARG A 232 -19.76 -33.53 2.69
CA ARG A 232 -18.56 -34.34 2.84
C ARG A 232 -17.41 -33.74 2.05
N ASN A 233 -16.32 -33.56 2.80
CA ASN A 233 -14.93 -33.57 2.36
C ASN A 233 -14.26 -32.26 1.92
N PHE A 234 -13.13 -32.03 2.59
CA PHE A 234 -11.96 -31.21 2.26
C PHE A 234 -12.10 -29.70 2.50
N LEU A 235 -11.40 -29.08 3.46
CA LEU A 235 -9.94 -29.09 3.72
C LEU A 235 -9.20 -28.60 2.46
N PHE A 236 -8.89 -27.31 2.39
CA PHE A 236 -7.55 -26.76 2.11
C PHE A 236 -7.60 -25.22 2.00
N CYS A 237 -6.60 -24.57 2.61
CA CYS A 237 -6.04 -23.23 2.38
C CYS A 237 -6.96 -22.02 2.06
N CYS A 238 -6.92 -20.99 2.93
CA CYS A 238 -6.28 -19.70 2.64
C CYS A 238 -6.54 -18.71 3.81
N ILE A 239 -5.46 -18.07 4.28
CA ILE A 239 -5.39 -17.15 5.42
C ILE A 239 -5.05 -15.77 4.83
N SER A 240 -5.88 -14.75 5.10
CA SER A 240 -5.50 -13.34 4.91
C SER A 240 -5.01 -12.78 6.23
N TRP A 241 -3.81 -12.21 6.22
CA TRP A 241 -3.04 -11.80 7.38
C TRP A 241 -3.35 -10.34 7.74
N VAL A 242 -4.24 -10.10 8.71
CA VAL A 242 -4.19 -8.86 9.50
C VAL A 242 -3.21 -9.13 10.64
N ILE A 243 -2.00 -8.62 10.52
CA ILE A 243 -0.97 -8.74 11.55
C ILE A 243 -1.27 -7.67 12.58
N VAL A 244 -2.01 -8.01 13.64
CA VAL A 244 -1.97 -7.17 14.85
C VAL A 244 -0.62 -7.42 15.50
N VAL A 245 0.24 -6.41 15.47
CA VAL A 245 1.58 -6.50 16.02
C VAL A 245 1.51 -6.81 17.54
N SER A 246 2.11 -7.93 17.94
CA SER A 246 2.01 -8.41 19.33
C SER A 246 2.88 -7.59 20.31
N GLN A 247 2.47 -7.49 21.58
CA GLN A 247 3.28 -6.81 22.61
C GLN A 247 4.72 -7.37 22.72
N PRO A 248 4.96 -8.70 22.66
CA PRO A 248 6.33 -9.24 22.60
C PRO A 248 7.16 -8.71 21.42
N PHE A 249 6.55 -8.55 20.24
CA PHE A 249 7.24 -7.97 19.09
C PHE A 249 7.58 -6.50 19.32
N ILE A 250 6.64 -5.70 19.84
CA ILE A 250 6.90 -4.29 20.17
C ILE A 250 8.09 -4.18 21.14
N SER A 251 8.13 -5.03 22.16
CA SER A 251 9.25 -5.07 23.09
C SER A 251 10.58 -5.49 22.45
N GLN A 252 10.58 -6.31 21.38
CA GLN A 252 11.79 -6.58 20.60
C GLN A 252 12.26 -5.33 19.87
N LEU A 253 11.34 -4.58 19.27
CA LEU A 253 11.66 -3.31 18.60
C LEU A 253 12.20 -2.26 19.58
N GLU A 254 11.57 -2.11 20.74
CA GLU A 254 11.99 -1.17 21.78
C GLU A 254 13.40 -1.48 22.30
N ARG A 255 13.81 -2.75 22.36
CA ARG A 255 15.17 -3.14 22.78
C ARG A 255 16.24 -2.69 21.79
N VAL A 256 15.92 -2.70 20.49
CA VAL A 256 16.86 -2.33 19.41
C VAL A 256 16.89 -0.81 19.21
N LEU A 257 15.71 -0.19 19.21
CA LEU A 257 15.54 1.21 18.83
C LEU A 257 15.57 2.16 20.02
N GLY A 258 15.25 1.66 21.21
CA GLY A 258 14.87 2.46 22.37
C GLY A 258 13.37 2.77 22.34
N LYS A 259 12.75 2.83 23.52
CA LYS A 259 11.30 3.03 23.68
C LYS A 259 10.78 4.31 23.00
N GLU A 260 11.53 5.40 23.11
CA GLU A 260 11.20 6.71 22.52
C GLU A 260 11.11 6.68 20.98
N ALA A 261 11.79 5.72 20.34
CA ALA A 261 11.84 5.56 18.90
C ALA A 261 10.77 4.59 18.37
N VAL A 262 9.88 4.08 19.22
CA VAL A 262 8.79 3.17 18.85
C VAL A 262 7.45 3.80 19.25
N LYS A 263 6.65 4.18 18.26
CA LYS A 263 5.35 4.83 18.46
C LYS A 263 4.25 3.88 18.02
N ILE A 264 3.43 3.45 18.97
CA ILE A 264 2.24 2.65 18.70
C ILE A 264 1.15 3.60 18.23
N THR A 265 0.58 3.30 17.08
CA THR A 265 -0.55 4.02 16.49
C THR A 265 -1.83 3.45 17.07
N THR A 266 -2.25 3.98 18.21
CA THR A 266 -3.62 3.79 18.69
C THR A 266 -4.53 4.52 17.70
N GLY A 267 -5.55 3.87 17.15
CA GLY A 267 -6.47 4.44 16.16
C GLY A 267 -7.29 5.67 16.61
N GLU A 268 -6.89 6.36 17.68
CA GLU A 268 -7.37 7.67 18.08
C GLU A 268 -6.53 8.74 17.41
N THR A 269 -7.11 9.39 16.41
CA THR A 269 -6.61 10.64 15.85
C THR A 269 -6.56 11.71 16.94
N SER A 270 -5.38 11.97 17.50
CA SER A 270 -5.15 13.21 18.24
C SER A 270 -4.95 14.35 17.23
N GLU A 271 -5.76 15.41 17.35
CA GLU A 271 -5.76 16.59 16.46
C GLU A 271 -4.50 17.46 16.56
N ASN A 272 -3.43 17.00 17.23
CA ASN A 272 -2.26 17.81 17.56
C ASN A 272 -0.92 17.20 17.12
N SER A 273 -0.83 16.70 15.89
CA SER A 273 0.48 16.52 15.26
C SER A 273 0.48 17.14 13.86
N ASP A 274 1.51 17.93 13.60
CA ASP A 274 1.68 18.86 12.48
C ASP A 274 1.02 18.42 11.17
N ASN A 275 0.38 19.39 10.52
CA ASN A 275 -0.50 19.31 9.35
C ASN A 275 0.05 18.58 8.09
N GLN A 276 1.23 17.96 8.14
CA GLN A 276 1.78 17.12 7.06
C GLN A 276 1.52 15.61 7.28
N ARG A 277 1.21 15.16 8.50
CA ARG A 277 0.96 13.74 8.81
C ARG A 277 -0.47 13.27 8.51
N ARG A 278 -1.38 14.19 8.20
CA ARG A 278 -2.81 13.91 7.93
C ARG A 278 -3.10 13.23 6.59
N LEU A 279 -2.11 13.09 5.72
CA LEU A 279 -2.29 12.48 4.41
C LEU A 279 -2.21 10.95 4.44
N ILE A 280 -1.88 10.32 5.56
CA ILE A 280 -1.74 8.85 5.72
C ILE A 280 -3.14 8.18 5.76
N GLY A 281 -3.63 7.71 4.62
CA GLY A 281 -4.78 6.79 4.49
C GLY A 281 -4.39 5.34 4.83
N GLY A 282 -4.74 4.95 6.04
CA GLY A 282 -4.44 3.65 6.63
C GLY A 282 -3.45 3.81 7.78
N ASN A 283 -3.68 3.10 8.88
CA ASN A 283 -2.83 3.20 10.05
C ASN A 283 -1.81 2.06 10.02
N PRO A 284 -0.48 2.30 9.95
CA PRO A 284 0.48 1.28 10.35
C PRO A 284 0.17 0.84 11.79
N ASP A 285 0.67 -0.31 12.25
CA ASP A 285 0.52 -0.71 13.67
C ASP A 285 1.57 -0.04 14.57
N VAL A 286 2.75 0.21 14.00
CA VAL A 286 3.87 0.83 14.70
C VAL A 286 4.63 1.75 13.74
N VAL A 287 4.96 2.95 14.21
CA VAL A 287 5.91 3.85 13.55
C VAL A 287 7.23 3.79 14.32
N VAL A 288 8.33 3.56 13.62
CA VAL A 288 9.67 3.49 14.21
C VAL A 288 10.60 4.53 13.63
N LEU A 289 11.47 5.09 14.48
CA LEU A 289 12.41 6.16 14.14
C LEU A 289 13.86 5.72 14.38
N PRO A 290 14.43 4.83 13.54
CA PRO A 290 15.82 4.44 13.67
C PRO A 290 16.76 5.63 13.47
N LYS A 291 17.90 5.61 14.15
CA LYS A 291 18.91 6.68 14.15
C LYS A 291 20.20 6.30 13.42
N ASN A 292 20.33 5.04 13.02
CA ASN A 292 21.51 4.54 12.32
C ASN A 292 21.21 3.23 11.57
N VAL A 293 22.14 2.85 10.69
CA VAL A 293 22.08 1.66 9.84
C VAL A 293 21.94 0.36 10.65
N GLY A 294 22.63 0.25 11.79
CA GLY A 294 22.58 -0.96 12.63
C GLY A 294 21.19 -1.20 13.23
N GLN A 295 20.49 -0.12 13.60
CA GLN A 295 19.10 -0.16 14.03
C GLN A 295 18.15 -0.57 12.91
N VAL A 296 18.33 -0.03 11.70
CA VAL A 296 17.53 -0.44 10.51
C VAL A 296 17.75 -1.92 10.20
N SER A 297 19.00 -2.37 10.18
CA SER A 297 19.39 -3.78 9.98
C SER A 297 18.73 -4.73 10.97
N SER A 298 18.84 -4.43 12.26
CA SER A 298 18.25 -5.25 13.33
C SER A 298 16.72 -5.26 13.26
N LEU A 299 16.11 -4.10 12.98
CA LEU A 299 14.67 -3.95 12.79
C LEU A 299 14.14 -4.80 11.62
N LEU A 300 14.77 -4.71 10.45
CA LEU A 300 14.35 -5.50 9.28
C LEU A 300 14.49 -7.00 9.54
N LYS A 301 15.56 -7.42 10.21
CA LYS A 301 15.73 -8.82 10.60
C LYS A 301 14.59 -9.31 11.50
N ILE A 302 14.22 -8.54 12.53
CA ILE A 302 13.09 -8.86 13.42
C ILE A 302 11.78 -8.93 12.62
N CYS A 303 11.51 -7.95 11.75
CA CYS A 303 10.30 -7.93 10.92
C CYS A 303 10.26 -9.13 9.98
N ASN A 304 11.39 -9.48 9.35
CA ASN A 304 11.51 -10.61 8.45
C ASN A 304 11.33 -11.94 9.19
N GLU A 305 11.92 -12.13 10.37
CA GLU A 305 11.70 -13.33 11.21
C GLU A 305 10.22 -13.53 11.54
N ASN A 306 9.51 -12.44 11.85
CA ASN A 306 8.09 -12.45 12.22
C ASN A 306 7.12 -12.28 11.02
N SER A 307 7.64 -12.16 9.79
CA SER A 307 6.86 -11.92 8.56
C SER A 307 5.95 -10.67 8.63
N ILE A 308 6.46 -9.62 9.27
CA ILE A 308 5.75 -8.34 9.46
C ILE A 308 6.08 -7.40 8.30
N PRO A 309 5.07 -6.84 7.61
CA PRO A 309 5.26 -5.80 6.60
C PRO A 309 6.04 -4.60 7.12
N VAL A 310 6.89 -4.06 6.25
CA VAL A 310 7.72 -2.90 6.52
C VAL A 310 7.60 -1.92 5.38
N ILE A 311 7.32 -0.66 5.71
CA ILE A 311 7.14 0.42 4.73
C ILE A 311 8.17 1.51 5.05
N PRO A 312 9.21 1.67 4.21
CA PRO A 312 10.18 2.74 4.38
C PRO A 312 9.53 4.10 4.10
N PHE A 313 9.83 5.10 4.93
CA PHE A 313 9.20 6.40 4.91
C PHE A 313 10.23 7.53 5.08
N SER A 314 9.99 8.66 4.40
CA SER A 314 10.82 9.86 4.50
C SER A 314 9.95 11.13 4.42
N ALA A 315 10.26 12.11 3.57
CA ALA A 315 9.67 13.45 3.59
C ALA A 315 8.18 13.56 3.15
N THR A 316 7.54 12.46 2.73
CA THR A 316 6.10 12.42 2.33
C THR A 316 5.64 13.42 1.28
N THR A 317 6.45 13.66 0.26
CA THR A 317 6.08 14.54 -0.85
C THR A 317 5.52 13.80 -2.08
N GLY A 318 5.41 12.46 -2.02
CA GLY A 318 4.91 11.65 -3.14
C GLY A 318 3.40 11.81 -3.36
N LEU A 319 2.98 11.88 -4.63
CA LEU A 319 1.58 12.11 -5.05
C LEU A 319 0.88 10.83 -5.56
N ASP A 320 1.62 9.74 -5.65
CA ASP A 320 1.28 8.44 -6.22
C ASP A 320 0.46 7.53 -5.29
N GLY A 321 -0.05 8.07 -4.18
CA GLY A 321 -0.89 7.31 -3.26
C GLY A 321 -0.11 6.35 -2.36
N PHE A 322 1.13 6.71 -1.98
CA PHE A 322 1.94 6.09 -0.90
C PHE A 322 1.17 5.85 0.41
N LEU A 323 0.03 6.49 0.51
CA LEU A 323 -0.73 6.73 1.70
C LEU A 323 -2.10 6.05 1.65
N ASN A 324 -2.39 5.07 0.79
CA ASN A 324 -3.74 4.48 0.71
C ASN A 324 -3.79 2.99 1.11
N THR A 325 -2.73 2.46 1.74
CA THR A 325 -2.41 1.02 1.56
C THR A 325 -1.81 0.33 2.79
N PHE A 326 -2.07 0.83 3.99
CA PHE A 326 -1.61 0.14 5.19
C PHE A 326 -2.53 -1.06 5.49
N GLU A 327 -2.03 -2.28 5.25
CA GLU A 327 -2.56 -3.51 5.87
C GLU A 327 -1.91 -3.75 7.25
N GLY A 328 -1.68 -2.68 8.03
CA GLY A 328 -0.87 -2.72 9.24
C GLY A 328 0.64 -2.83 8.96
N GLY A 329 1.40 -3.31 9.94
CA GLY A 329 2.85 -3.47 9.92
C GLY A 329 3.63 -2.29 10.50
N VAL A 330 4.90 -2.19 10.11
CA VAL A 330 5.86 -1.21 10.63
C VAL A 330 6.16 -0.15 9.58
N LEU A 331 5.88 1.11 9.90
CA LEU A 331 6.36 2.26 9.14
C LEU A 331 7.73 2.69 9.68
N ILE A 332 8.75 2.75 8.83
CA ILE A 332 10.10 3.19 9.21
C ILE A 332 10.29 4.65 8.79
N ASP A 333 10.20 5.57 9.73
CA ASP A 333 10.51 6.98 9.52
C ASP A 333 12.03 7.20 9.59
N LEU A 334 12.63 7.49 8.45
CA LEU A 334 14.07 7.67 8.28
C LEU A 334 14.53 9.12 8.43
N MET A 335 13.61 10.06 8.70
CA MET A 335 13.94 11.50 8.72
C MET A 335 14.91 11.89 9.83
N SER A 336 15.08 11.06 10.87
CA SER A 336 16.06 11.29 11.94
C SER A 336 17.50 10.92 11.55
N MET A 337 17.73 10.30 10.40
CA MET A 337 19.04 10.02 9.84
C MET A 337 19.37 11.11 8.80
N ASP A 338 19.76 12.30 9.25
CA ASP A 338 19.80 13.54 8.47
C ASP A 338 21.20 14.10 8.22
N LYS A 339 22.25 13.27 8.32
CA LYS A 339 23.62 13.73 8.16
C LYS A 339 24.07 13.75 6.70
N ILE A 340 24.74 14.83 6.33
CA ILE A 340 25.63 14.86 5.17
C ILE A 340 26.94 14.22 5.63
N LEU A 341 27.22 13.01 5.14
CA LEU A 341 28.34 12.19 5.60
C LEU A 341 29.66 12.63 4.99
N GLU A 342 29.64 13.06 3.72
CA GLU A 342 30.84 13.43 3.00
C GLU A 342 30.52 14.34 1.80
N VAL A 343 31.34 15.36 1.57
CA VAL A 343 31.29 16.23 0.39
C VAL A 343 32.65 16.24 -0.27
N ASN A 344 32.74 15.65 -1.47
CA ASN A 344 33.96 15.61 -2.27
C ASN A 344 33.88 16.65 -3.38
N THR A 345 34.39 17.84 -3.11
CA THR A 345 34.37 18.95 -4.07
C THR A 345 35.19 18.66 -5.32
N SER A 346 36.34 17.97 -5.17
CA SER A 346 37.22 17.61 -6.30
C SER A 346 36.62 16.54 -7.20
N ASP A 347 35.79 15.65 -6.65
CA ASP A 347 35.17 14.53 -7.37
C ASP A 347 33.68 14.79 -7.70
N PHE A 348 33.18 16.01 -7.43
CA PHE A 348 31.82 16.43 -7.73
C PHE A 348 30.77 15.44 -7.23
N ASN A 349 30.85 15.04 -5.96
CA ASN A 349 29.86 14.17 -5.34
C ASN A 349 29.70 14.44 -3.84
N CYS A 350 28.58 14.01 -3.28
CA CYS A 350 28.38 13.92 -1.84
C CYS A 350 27.74 12.58 -1.46
N THR A 351 27.81 12.23 -0.18
CA THR A 351 27.08 11.09 0.40
C THR A 351 26.23 11.58 1.56
N VAL A 352 24.97 11.20 1.56
CA VAL A 352 23.94 11.70 2.49
C VAL A 352 23.12 10.55 3.08
N GLU A 353 22.65 10.76 4.30
CA GLU A 353 21.64 9.90 4.96
C GLU A 353 20.20 10.26 4.49
N PRO A 354 19.21 9.37 4.68
CA PRO A 354 17.86 9.48 4.09
C PRO A 354 16.98 10.63 4.58
N GLY A 355 17.31 11.28 5.68
CA GLY A 355 16.65 12.47 6.20
C GLY A 355 17.16 13.78 5.59
N VAL A 356 18.26 13.76 4.83
CA VAL A 356 18.77 14.97 4.15
C VAL A 356 17.83 15.37 3.02
N THR A 357 17.24 16.57 3.13
CA THR A 357 16.38 17.14 2.10
C THR A 357 17.17 17.88 1.01
N LEU A 358 16.52 18.10 -0.13
CA LEU A 358 17.07 18.87 -1.25
C LEU A 358 17.57 20.25 -0.82
N GLU A 359 16.74 21.01 -0.10
CA GLU A 359 17.12 22.33 0.39
C GLU A 359 18.28 22.26 1.39
N THR A 360 18.25 21.28 2.30
CA THR A 360 19.31 21.09 3.30
C THR A 360 20.65 20.82 2.62
N LEU A 361 20.67 19.92 1.63
CA LEU A 361 21.88 19.60 0.88
C LEU A 361 22.40 20.84 0.14
N ASN A 362 21.54 21.51 -0.65
CA ASN A 362 21.95 22.65 -1.46
C ASN A 362 22.35 23.88 -0.62
N HIS A 363 21.77 24.06 0.56
CA HIS A 363 22.20 25.06 1.52
C HIS A 363 23.63 24.80 2.00
N ASN A 364 23.95 23.57 2.39
CA ASN A 364 25.29 23.18 2.84
C ASN A 364 26.35 23.23 1.72
N LEU A 365 25.95 22.99 0.47
CA LEU A 365 26.85 23.06 -0.68
C LEU A 365 27.13 24.49 -1.16
N HIS A 366 26.37 25.50 -0.71
CA HIS A 366 26.39 26.85 -1.26
C HIS A 366 27.80 27.45 -1.35
N ALA A 367 28.61 27.33 -0.28
CA ALA A 367 29.96 27.90 -0.22
C ALA A 367 30.99 27.15 -1.09
N THR A 368 30.67 25.98 -1.63
CA THR A 368 31.59 25.15 -2.42
C THR A 368 31.59 25.50 -3.91
N GLY A 369 30.63 26.30 -4.38
CA GLY A 369 30.37 26.50 -5.80
C GLY A 369 29.69 25.32 -6.50
N LEU A 370 29.37 24.25 -5.77
CA LEU A 370 28.65 23.09 -6.25
C LEU A 370 27.18 23.11 -5.80
N TRP A 371 26.36 22.29 -6.46
CA TRP A 371 24.97 22.05 -6.09
C TRP A 371 24.49 20.69 -6.60
N PHE A 372 23.39 20.21 -6.03
CA PHE A 372 22.63 19.07 -6.51
C PHE A 372 21.40 19.57 -7.30
N PRO A 373 21.26 19.20 -8.58
CA PRO A 373 20.34 19.88 -9.51
C PRO A 373 18.92 19.29 -9.54
N GLY A 374 18.64 18.20 -8.82
CA GLY A 374 17.31 17.60 -8.81
C GLY A 374 16.26 18.63 -8.34
N ASP A 375 15.12 18.69 -9.04
CA ASP A 375 14.08 19.69 -8.79
C ASP A 375 12.67 19.09 -8.94
N PRO A 376 12.23 18.25 -7.98
CA PRO A 376 10.96 17.53 -8.05
C PRO A 376 9.75 18.39 -7.66
N GLY A 377 9.90 19.72 -7.60
CA GLY A 377 8.84 20.65 -7.19
C GLY A 377 8.49 20.62 -5.69
N ALA A 378 9.14 19.77 -4.90
CA ALA A 378 8.96 19.65 -3.45
C ALA A 378 10.30 19.48 -2.72
N ASN A 379 10.35 19.82 -1.42
CA ASN A 379 11.55 19.63 -0.59
C ASN A 379 11.70 18.16 -0.14
N ALA A 380 11.85 17.25 -1.10
CA ALA A 380 11.97 15.82 -0.88
C ALA A 380 13.34 15.46 -0.27
N SER A 381 13.43 14.28 0.36
CA SER A 381 14.72 13.72 0.76
C SER A 381 15.47 13.13 -0.42
N ILE A 382 16.80 13.22 -0.42
CA ILE A 382 17.64 12.74 -1.54
C ILE A 382 17.50 11.21 -1.72
N CYS A 383 17.44 10.45 -0.62
CA CYS A 383 17.19 9.01 -0.69
C CYS A 383 15.76 8.68 -1.12
N GLY A 384 14.76 9.49 -0.74
CA GLY A 384 13.40 9.36 -1.21
C GLY A 384 13.31 9.56 -2.73
N MET A 385 13.97 10.61 -3.23
CA MET A 385 14.13 10.86 -4.67
C MET A 385 14.79 9.66 -5.37
N ALA A 386 15.84 9.08 -4.79
CA ALA A 386 16.46 7.88 -5.34
C ALA A 386 15.51 6.68 -5.35
N ALA A 387 14.74 6.47 -4.27
CA ALA A 387 13.78 5.38 -4.18
C ALA A 387 12.66 5.48 -5.22
N THR A 388 12.22 6.70 -5.57
CA THR A 388 11.16 6.92 -6.57
C THR A 388 11.69 7.13 -7.99
N ASN A 389 13.01 7.22 -8.17
CA ASN A 389 13.62 7.71 -9.41
C ASN A 389 13.07 9.09 -9.82
N ALA A 390 13.03 10.03 -8.88
CA ALA A 390 12.46 11.35 -9.10
C ALA A 390 13.07 12.07 -10.32
N THR A 391 12.22 12.85 -10.96
CA THR A 391 12.47 13.72 -12.11
C THR A 391 12.05 15.15 -11.72
N GLY A 392 11.67 15.99 -12.68
CA GLY A 392 11.27 17.38 -12.49
C GLY A 392 11.99 18.33 -13.42
N THR A 393 11.82 19.65 -13.23
CA THR A 393 12.10 20.66 -14.26
C THR A 393 13.54 20.67 -14.80
N ASN A 394 14.53 20.35 -13.95
CA ASN A 394 15.95 20.30 -14.30
C ASN A 394 16.39 19.00 -15.00
N THR A 395 15.50 18.03 -15.15
CA THR A 395 15.81 16.70 -15.73
C THR A 395 16.38 16.82 -17.13
N LEU A 396 15.88 17.77 -17.93
CA LEU A 396 16.31 17.98 -19.30
C LEU A 396 17.83 18.15 -19.43
N ARG A 397 18.44 18.95 -18.55
CA ARG A 397 19.88 19.23 -18.58
C ARG A 397 20.70 18.29 -17.71
N TYR A 398 20.18 17.93 -16.54
CA TYR A 398 20.95 17.25 -15.49
C TYR A 398 20.59 15.79 -15.30
N GLY A 399 19.57 15.30 -15.99
CA GLY A 399 19.10 13.94 -15.90
C GLY A 399 18.31 13.63 -14.63
N THR A 400 17.76 12.43 -14.58
CA THR A 400 16.96 11.92 -13.47
C THR A 400 17.84 11.35 -12.35
N MET A 401 17.22 10.89 -11.26
CA MET A 401 17.93 10.22 -10.18
C MET A 401 18.75 9.00 -10.64
N VAL A 402 18.31 8.23 -11.66
CA VAL A 402 19.08 7.08 -12.17
C VAL A 402 20.43 7.47 -12.78
N GLN A 403 20.56 8.72 -13.24
CA GLN A 403 21.81 9.27 -13.77
C GLN A 403 22.65 9.93 -12.67
N ASN A 404 22.01 10.48 -11.64
CA ASN A 404 22.66 11.25 -10.59
C ASN A 404 23.04 10.44 -9.34
N VAL A 405 22.48 9.26 -9.13
CA VAL A 405 22.88 8.35 -8.05
C VAL A 405 24.07 7.50 -8.47
N LEU A 406 25.16 7.60 -7.70
CA LEU A 406 26.42 6.89 -7.94
C LEU A 406 26.50 5.57 -7.16
N ASN A 407 26.02 5.56 -5.92
CA ASN A 407 26.05 4.40 -5.04
C ASN A 407 24.95 4.51 -3.97
N LEU A 408 24.43 3.37 -3.52
CA LEU A 408 23.46 3.29 -2.44
C LEU A 408 23.97 2.32 -1.37
N GLU A 409 23.80 2.69 -0.10
CA GLU A 409 23.77 1.74 1.01
C GLU A 409 22.32 1.36 1.26
N VAL A 410 22.02 0.06 1.16
CA VAL A 410 20.67 -0.48 1.28
C VAL A 410 20.68 -1.61 2.30
N VAL A 411 19.79 -1.54 3.28
CA VAL A 411 19.54 -2.64 4.19
C VAL A 411 18.47 -3.54 3.58
N LEU A 412 18.83 -4.81 3.36
CA LEU A 412 17.97 -5.84 2.80
C LEU A 412 17.00 -6.40 3.86
N PRO A 413 15.93 -7.11 3.47
CA PRO A 413 14.93 -7.63 4.42
C PRO A 413 15.51 -8.56 5.48
N ASN A 414 16.56 -9.32 5.12
CA ASN A 414 17.26 -10.20 6.06
C ASN A 414 18.17 -9.45 7.06
N GLY A 415 18.30 -8.12 6.92
CA GLY A 415 19.15 -7.25 7.73
C GLY A 415 20.54 -7.00 7.12
N ASP A 416 20.93 -7.65 6.02
CA ASP A 416 22.25 -7.44 5.41
C ASP A 416 22.38 -6.02 4.84
N VAL A 417 23.57 -5.43 5.00
CA VAL A 417 23.89 -4.11 4.46
C VAL A 417 24.60 -4.28 3.12
N LEU A 418 23.88 -3.93 2.05
CA LEU A 418 24.35 -3.96 0.68
C LEU A 418 24.86 -2.59 0.25
N TYR A 419 26.03 -2.54 -0.39
CA TYR A 419 26.52 -1.37 -1.12
C TYR A 419 26.45 -1.64 -2.62
N THR A 420 25.60 -0.93 -3.35
CA THR A 420 25.27 -1.29 -4.75
C THR A 420 26.45 -1.17 -5.72
N ALA A 421 27.37 -0.22 -5.48
CA ALA A 421 28.64 -0.09 -6.20
C ALA A 421 29.87 -0.56 -5.40
N GLY A 422 29.65 -1.04 -4.16
CA GLY A 422 30.70 -1.38 -3.19
C GLY A 422 30.95 -0.24 -2.18
N LYS A 423 31.41 -0.59 -0.97
CA LYS A 423 31.57 0.37 0.13
C LYS A 423 32.53 1.51 -0.24
N GLY A 424 32.08 2.75 -0.07
CA GLY A 424 32.85 3.96 -0.38
C GLY A 424 33.13 4.20 -1.87
N ARG A 425 32.62 3.35 -2.78
CA ARG A 425 32.84 3.48 -4.22
C ARG A 425 31.86 4.47 -4.85
N ARG A 426 32.35 5.28 -5.77
CA ARG A 426 31.62 6.35 -6.48
C ARG A 426 31.98 6.45 -7.99
N PRO A 427 33.17 5.99 -8.46
CA PRO A 427 33.44 5.94 -9.88
C PRO A 427 32.52 4.99 -10.64
N ARG A 428 32.45 5.17 -11.97
CA ARG A 428 31.81 4.18 -12.85
C ARG A 428 32.43 2.80 -12.64
N LYS A 429 31.57 1.78 -12.61
CA LYS A 429 31.93 0.39 -12.40
C LYS A 429 31.36 -0.47 -13.52
N SER A 430 32.19 -1.34 -14.09
CA SER A 430 31.78 -2.41 -15.01
C SER A 430 31.98 -3.81 -14.42
N ALA A 431 32.34 -3.89 -13.14
CA ALA A 431 32.49 -5.13 -12.41
C ALA A 431 31.13 -5.63 -11.89
N GLY A 432 30.59 -6.66 -12.54
CA GLY A 432 29.30 -7.27 -12.20
C GLY A 432 28.09 -6.43 -12.66
N TYR A 433 26.90 -6.82 -12.20
CA TYR A 433 25.66 -6.13 -12.53
C TYR A 433 25.57 -4.74 -11.91
N ASN A 434 24.84 -3.83 -12.57
CA ASN A 434 24.58 -2.50 -12.05
C ASN A 434 23.41 -2.55 -11.06
N LEU A 435 23.72 -2.88 -9.81
CA LEU A 435 22.71 -2.90 -8.74
C LEU A 435 22.21 -1.49 -8.39
N THR A 436 22.99 -0.43 -8.59
CA THR A 436 22.53 0.94 -8.28
C THR A 436 21.27 1.27 -9.05
N LYS A 437 21.25 1.00 -10.36
CA LYS A 437 20.07 1.22 -11.20
C LYS A 437 18.90 0.28 -10.89
N LEU A 438 19.16 -0.86 -10.26
CA LEU A 438 18.10 -1.77 -9.82
C LEU A 438 17.35 -1.23 -8.60
N PHE A 439 18.06 -0.58 -7.67
CA PHE A 439 17.46 -0.04 -6.45
C PHE A 439 16.89 1.37 -6.63
N VAL A 440 17.41 2.16 -7.56
CA VAL A 440 16.79 3.44 -7.94
C VAL A 440 15.44 3.17 -8.61
N GLY A 441 14.38 3.82 -8.12
CA GLY A 441 13.00 3.57 -8.58
C GLY A 441 12.33 2.34 -7.97
N SER A 442 12.99 1.61 -7.07
CA SER A 442 12.42 0.42 -6.42
C SER A 442 11.33 0.72 -5.39
N LYS A 443 11.16 1.99 -4.99
CA LYS A 443 10.19 2.46 -4.00
C LYS A 443 10.21 1.69 -2.68
N GLY A 444 11.39 1.28 -2.23
CA GLY A 444 11.54 0.54 -0.98
C GLY A 444 11.05 -0.91 -1.03
N THR A 445 10.64 -1.41 -2.20
CA THR A 445 10.17 -2.80 -2.36
C THR A 445 11.32 -3.81 -2.30
N LEU A 446 12.57 -3.39 -2.46
CA LEU A 446 13.73 -4.31 -2.43
C LEU A 446 14.57 -4.17 -1.15
N GLY A 447 14.31 -3.15 -0.32
CA GLY A 447 15.10 -2.84 0.87
C GLY A 447 14.97 -1.37 1.28
N VAL A 448 15.63 -1.00 2.38
CA VAL A 448 15.64 0.37 2.92
C VAL A 448 16.93 1.08 2.51
N ILE A 449 16.85 2.18 1.77
CA ILE A 449 18.02 3.02 1.45
C ILE A 449 18.44 3.79 2.70
N THR A 450 19.64 3.54 3.21
CA THR A 450 20.21 4.22 4.39
C THR A 450 21.30 5.23 4.06
N GLN A 451 21.87 5.19 2.85
CA GLN A 451 22.75 6.24 2.32
C GLN A 451 22.63 6.34 0.80
N ALA A 452 22.77 7.55 0.26
CA ALA A 452 22.91 7.78 -1.17
C ALA A 452 24.15 8.63 -1.45
N ALA A 453 25.02 8.14 -2.33
CA ALA A 453 26.06 8.94 -2.95
C ALA A 453 25.54 9.52 -4.26
N VAL A 454 25.51 10.84 -4.37
CA VAL A 454 24.96 11.55 -5.54
C VAL A 454 26.00 12.44 -6.20
N ARG A 455 25.87 12.61 -7.52
CA ARG A 455 26.67 13.54 -8.31
C ARG A 455 26.27 14.98 -7.99
N LEU A 456 27.26 15.84 -7.88
CA LEU A 456 27.12 17.29 -7.80
C LEU A 456 27.53 17.92 -9.14
N TYR A 457 27.06 19.14 -9.36
CA TYR A 457 27.38 19.93 -10.55
C TYR A 457 27.92 21.29 -10.11
N ALA A 458 28.66 21.94 -10.99
CA ALA A 458 28.97 23.35 -10.80
C ALA A 458 27.67 24.16 -10.81
N ARG A 459 27.55 25.11 -9.88
CA ARG A 459 26.44 26.05 -9.85
C ARG A 459 26.58 27.00 -11.04
N PRO A 460 25.54 27.17 -11.88
CA PRO A 460 25.56 28.18 -12.93
C PRO A 460 25.81 29.56 -12.34
N SER A 461 26.68 30.35 -12.98
CA SER A 461 26.96 31.72 -12.52
C SER A 461 25.91 32.71 -13.03
N VAL A 462 25.23 32.37 -14.13
CA VAL A 462 24.17 33.17 -14.72
C VAL A 462 22.98 32.26 -15.07
N CYS A 463 21.79 32.68 -14.64
CA CYS A 463 20.52 32.11 -15.05
C CYS A 463 19.63 33.21 -15.64
N SER A 464 18.85 32.88 -16.66
CA SER A 464 17.78 33.74 -17.16
C SER A 464 16.55 32.92 -17.53
N VAL A 465 15.39 33.56 -17.62
CA VAL A 465 14.14 32.89 -17.95
C VAL A 465 13.48 33.53 -19.15
N ALA A 466 12.73 32.75 -19.92
CA ALA A 466 11.90 33.28 -20.99
C ALA A 466 10.50 32.66 -20.98
N ILE A 467 9.54 33.38 -21.54
CA ILE A 467 8.17 32.94 -21.73
C ILE A 467 7.77 33.18 -23.18
N CYS A 468 7.07 32.22 -23.77
CA CYS A 468 6.48 32.41 -25.09
C CYS A 468 5.10 31.75 -25.20
N PRO A 469 4.03 32.52 -25.44
CA PRO A 469 2.71 31.98 -25.75
C PRO A 469 2.61 31.55 -27.22
N PHE A 470 1.83 30.50 -27.46
CA PHE A 470 1.56 29.91 -28.76
C PHE A 470 0.06 29.85 -29.04
N GLN A 471 -0.32 29.84 -30.31
CA GLN A 471 -1.73 29.68 -30.70
C GLN A 471 -2.27 28.27 -30.41
N THR A 472 -1.42 27.25 -30.55
CA THR A 472 -1.79 25.84 -30.42
C THR A 472 -0.69 25.05 -29.70
N VAL A 473 -1.09 23.93 -29.09
CA VAL A 473 -0.16 22.99 -28.45
C VAL A 473 0.86 22.44 -29.45
N ASP A 474 0.42 22.10 -30.67
CA ASP A 474 1.29 21.51 -31.68
C ASP A 474 2.48 22.42 -32.03
N LYS A 475 2.23 23.72 -32.17
CA LYS A 475 3.27 24.72 -32.46
C LYS A 475 4.27 24.88 -31.32
N ALA A 476 3.79 24.87 -30.07
CA ALA A 476 4.66 24.89 -28.90
C ALA A 476 5.58 23.67 -28.88
N ILE A 477 5.04 22.46 -29.07
CA ILE A 477 5.86 21.23 -29.07
C ILE A 477 6.84 21.19 -30.26
N GLN A 478 6.45 21.66 -31.45
CA GLN A 478 7.36 21.77 -32.60
C GLN A 478 8.56 22.68 -32.30
N ALA A 479 8.31 23.81 -31.63
CA ALA A 479 9.37 24.72 -31.20
C ALA A 479 10.34 24.04 -30.22
N VAL A 480 9.83 23.23 -29.28
CA VAL A 480 10.66 22.43 -28.37
C VAL A 480 11.51 21.41 -29.11
N VAL A 481 10.91 20.65 -30.03
CA VAL A 481 11.64 19.67 -30.85
C VAL A 481 12.79 20.34 -31.59
N ALA A 482 12.53 21.48 -32.23
CA ALA A 482 13.55 22.23 -32.96
C ALA A 482 14.67 22.73 -32.03
N THR A 483 14.33 23.26 -30.85
CA THR A 483 15.32 23.66 -29.83
C THR A 483 16.22 22.50 -29.43
N LEU A 484 15.66 21.31 -29.19
CA LEU A 484 16.43 20.12 -28.84
C LEU A 484 17.29 19.63 -30.01
N GLN A 485 16.79 19.68 -31.25
CA GLN A 485 17.54 19.31 -32.45
C GLN A 485 18.73 20.24 -32.72
N CYS A 486 18.59 21.52 -32.37
CA CYS A 486 19.69 22.50 -32.41
C CYS A 486 20.71 22.32 -31.28
N SER A 487 20.53 21.34 -30.39
CA SER A 487 21.45 21.05 -29.27
C SER A 487 21.69 22.24 -28.35
N VAL A 488 20.68 23.12 -28.19
CA VAL A 488 20.77 24.22 -27.24
C VAL A 488 20.87 23.64 -25.82
N PRO A 489 21.85 24.02 -24.99
CA PRO A 489 22.04 23.49 -23.64
C PRO A 489 21.03 24.08 -22.63
N ILE A 490 19.75 24.04 -22.98
CA ILE A 490 18.64 24.57 -22.19
C ILE A 490 18.51 23.84 -20.84
N ALA A 491 18.21 24.56 -19.76
CA ALA A 491 18.07 23.97 -18.44
C ALA A 491 16.67 23.38 -18.21
N LYS A 492 15.63 24.14 -18.57
CA LYS A 492 14.22 23.80 -18.35
C LYS A 492 13.38 24.21 -19.55
N ILE A 493 12.40 23.38 -19.90
CA ILE A 493 11.33 23.73 -20.85
C ILE A 493 10.02 23.16 -20.32
N GLU A 494 9.17 24.05 -19.84
CA GLU A 494 7.93 23.77 -19.14
C GLU A 494 6.74 24.26 -19.95
N PHE A 495 5.63 23.53 -19.88
CA PHE A 495 4.40 23.82 -20.61
C PHE A 495 3.24 24.03 -19.66
N LEU A 496 2.45 25.07 -19.91
CA LEU A 496 1.13 25.25 -19.35
C LEU A 496 0.10 25.40 -20.48
N ASP A 497 -1.02 24.70 -20.37
CA ASP A 497 -2.17 24.97 -21.24
C ASP A 497 -2.88 26.29 -20.87
N ALA A 498 -3.80 26.72 -21.74
CA ALA A 498 -4.54 27.97 -21.54
C ALA A 498 -5.30 28.02 -20.22
N ALA A 499 -5.91 26.89 -19.80
CA ALA A 499 -6.69 26.80 -18.57
C ALA A 499 -5.80 26.97 -17.33
N THR A 500 -4.58 26.43 -17.38
CA THR A 500 -3.62 26.53 -16.28
C THR A 500 -3.00 27.92 -16.23
N VAL A 501 -2.66 28.53 -17.38
CA VAL A 501 -2.22 29.94 -17.40
C VAL A 501 -3.30 30.85 -16.81
N ALA A 502 -4.57 30.65 -17.16
CA ALA A 502 -5.69 31.40 -16.60
C ALA A 502 -5.80 31.22 -15.07
N ALA A 503 -5.61 29.99 -14.57
CA ALA A 503 -5.58 29.72 -13.14
C ALA A 503 -4.41 30.42 -12.43
N CYS A 504 -3.20 30.36 -13.00
CA CYS A 504 -2.01 31.05 -12.49
C CYS A 504 -2.16 32.57 -12.52
N ASN A 505 -2.77 33.15 -13.57
CA ASN A 505 -3.08 34.58 -13.64
C ASN A 505 -3.93 35.03 -12.46
N ARG A 506 -5.01 34.30 -12.15
CA ARG A 506 -5.90 34.59 -11.03
C ARG A 506 -5.20 34.40 -9.67
N TYR A 507 -4.51 33.29 -9.49
CA TYR A 507 -3.88 32.93 -8.21
C TYR A 507 -2.66 33.80 -7.87
N SER A 508 -1.76 33.98 -8.84
CA SER A 508 -0.48 34.68 -8.66
C SER A 508 -0.51 36.14 -9.14
N LYS A 509 -1.66 36.65 -9.56
CA LYS A 509 -1.86 38.03 -10.07
C LYS A 509 -0.91 38.36 -11.22
N LEU A 510 -0.88 37.46 -12.21
CA LEU A 510 -0.13 37.65 -13.45
C LEU A 510 -1.05 38.19 -14.56
N THR A 511 -0.43 38.65 -15.65
CA THR A 511 -1.10 39.21 -16.81
C THR A 511 -0.68 38.49 -18.10
N LEU A 512 -0.39 37.20 -18.00
CA LEU A 512 0.05 36.39 -19.15
C LEU A 512 -1.12 36.15 -20.10
N ALA A 513 -0.83 35.97 -21.39
CA ALA A 513 -1.84 35.58 -22.36
C ALA A 513 -2.39 34.17 -22.03
N GLU A 514 -3.72 34.04 -21.91
CA GLU A 514 -4.40 32.77 -21.62
C GLU A 514 -4.41 31.85 -22.86
N SER A 515 -3.23 31.32 -23.20
CA SER A 515 -2.96 30.45 -24.35
C SER A 515 -1.91 29.40 -23.96
N PRO A 516 -1.75 28.30 -24.73
CA PRO A 516 -0.65 27.36 -24.54
C PRO A 516 0.69 28.12 -24.47
N THR A 517 1.44 27.95 -23.38
CA THR A 517 2.60 28.80 -23.08
C THR A 517 3.79 27.96 -22.63
N LEU A 518 4.96 28.29 -23.17
CA LEU A 518 6.24 27.71 -22.76
C LEU A 518 6.99 28.63 -21.81
N PHE A 519 7.55 28.03 -20.77
CA PHE A 519 8.46 28.68 -19.82
C PHE A 519 9.82 28.01 -19.93
N LEU A 520 10.87 28.82 -19.98
CA LEU A 520 12.23 28.36 -20.22
C LEU A 520 13.16 28.91 -19.16
N GLU A 521 14.19 28.15 -18.81
CA GLU A 521 15.34 28.64 -18.05
C GLU A 521 16.64 28.20 -18.73
N PHE A 522 17.55 29.16 -18.80
CA PHE A 522 18.86 29.04 -19.41
C PHE A 522 19.91 29.13 -18.32
N HIS A 523 20.89 28.23 -18.36
CA HIS A 523 22.03 28.24 -17.44
C HIS A 523 23.33 28.46 -18.22
N GLY A 524 24.22 29.30 -17.68
CA GLY A 524 25.54 29.52 -18.25
C GLY A 524 26.53 30.06 -17.22
N ASN A 525 27.76 30.29 -17.69
CA ASN A 525 28.84 30.87 -16.90
C ASN A 525 29.06 32.36 -17.20
N SER A 526 28.38 32.91 -18.21
CA SER A 526 28.42 34.33 -18.57
C SER A 526 27.09 34.80 -19.14
N GLU A 527 26.84 36.11 -19.09
CA GLU A 527 25.65 36.72 -19.70
C GLU A 527 25.61 36.50 -21.22
N ALA A 528 26.76 36.54 -21.89
CA ALA A 528 26.86 36.34 -23.34
C ALA A 528 26.43 34.92 -23.76
N GLU A 529 26.86 33.90 -23.02
CA GLU A 529 26.48 32.50 -23.28
C GLU A 529 24.96 32.31 -23.13
N VAL A 530 24.38 32.87 -22.07
CA VAL A 530 22.93 32.79 -21.83
C VAL A 530 22.15 33.60 -22.88
N ALA A 531 22.69 34.75 -23.32
CA ALA A 531 22.11 35.56 -24.37
C ALA A 531 22.09 34.85 -25.73
N GLU A 532 23.17 34.16 -26.09
CA GLU A 532 23.25 33.37 -27.31
C GLU A 532 22.20 32.24 -27.32
N GLN A 533 22.07 31.52 -26.21
CA GLN A 533 21.04 30.49 -26.06
C GLN A 533 19.62 31.07 -26.20
N ALA A 534 19.33 32.18 -25.52
CA ALA A 534 18.00 32.82 -25.55
C ALA A 534 17.67 33.38 -26.94
N SER A 535 18.64 33.99 -27.62
CA SER A 535 18.47 34.52 -28.99
C SER A 535 18.14 33.40 -29.98
N LEU A 536 18.93 32.33 -29.97
CA LEU A 536 18.71 31.18 -30.85
C LEU A 536 17.34 30.55 -30.60
N VAL A 537 16.94 30.37 -29.34
CA VAL A 537 15.61 29.84 -29.01
C VAL A 537 14.50 30.79 -29.41
N GLY A 538 14.68 32.10 -29.25
CA GLY A 538 13.74 33.11 -29.73
C GLY A 538 13.50 33.03 -31.25
N GLU A 539 14.56 32.86 -32.05
CA GLU A 539 14.48 32.67 -33.50
C GLU A 539 13.75 31.37 -33.89
N ILE A 540 14.05 30.28 -33.18
CA ILE A 540 13.36 28.99 -33.36
C ILE A 540 11.87 29.15 -33.04
N PHE A 541 11.54 29.82 -31.95
CA PHE A 541 10.15 30.00 -31.51
C PHE A 541 9.38 30.87 -32.49
N ALA A 542 9.97 31.98 -32.96
CA ALA A 542 9.39 32.81 -34.00
C ALA A 542 9.14 32.03 -35.31
N SER A 543 10.06 31.14 -35.69
CA SER A 543 9.92 30.27 -36.87
C SER A 543 8.84 29.18 -36.71
N ASN A 544 8.35 28.97 -35.49
CA ASN A 544 7.30 28.01 -35.14
C ASN A 544 6.02 28.70 -34.64
N ASP A 545 5.75 29.93 -35.09
CA ASP A 545 4.55 30.72 -34.74
C ASP A 545 4.40 31.02 -33.23
N GLY A 546 5.53 31.10 -32.52
CA GLY A 546 5.58 31.71 -31.20
C GLY A 546 5.19 33.19 -31.29
N ARG A 547 4.42 33.67 -30.32
CA ARG A 547 3.98 35.07 -30.28
C ARG A 547 5.11 35.95 -29.72
N GLU A 548 4.87 36.63 -28.60
CA GLU A 548 5.87 37.47 -27.96
C GLU A 548 6.82 36.60 -27.13
N PHE A 549 8.11 36.61 -27.47
CA PHE A 549 9.17 35.97 -26.68
C PHE A 549 9.66 36.96 -25.62
N ILE A 550 9.19 36.78 -24.38
CA ILE A 550 9.49 37.66 -23.26
C ILE A 550 10.70 37.09 -22.53
N TRP A 551 11.85 37.74 -22.67
CA TRP A 551 13.09 37.35 -22.00
C TRP A 551 13.32 38.21 -20.76
N CYS A 552 13.40 37.57 -19.59
CA CYS A 552 13.52 38.23 -18.29
C CYS A 552 14.89 37.98 -17.67
N HIS A 553 15.60 39.08 -17.38
CA HIS A 553 16.91 39.06 -16.74
C HIS A 553 16.87 39.45 -15.27
N ALA A 554 15.91 40.29 -14.87
CA ALA A 554 15.85 40.81 -13.51
C ALA A 554 15.56 39.66 -12.52
N PRO A 555 16.41 39.42 -11.50
CA PRO A 555 16.25 38.28 -10.60
C PRO A 555 14.86 38.19 -9.94
N GLU A 556 14.25 39.33 -9.61
CA GLU A 556 12.91 39.39 -9.02
C GLU A 556 11.82 38.95 -10.01
N GLU A 557 11.94 39.30 -11.29
CA GLU A 557 11.01 38.86 -12.33
C GLU A 557 11.17 37.36 -12.60
N GLN A 558 12.41 36.87 -12.70
CA GLN A 558 12.71 35.45 -12.86
C GLN A 558 12.08 34.63 -11.72
N LYS A 559 12.30 35.08 -10.47
CA LYS A 559 11.76 34.44 -9.27
C LYS A 559 10.23 34.45 -9.27
N LYS A 560 9.60 35.58 -9.62
CA LYS A 560 8.14 35.70 -9.67
C LYS A 560 7.53 34.71 -10.67
N LEU A 561 8.12 34.58 -11.86
CA LEU A 561 7.67 33.65 -12.88
C LEU A 561 7.82 32.20 -12.43
N TRP A 562 8.98 31.81 -11.89
CA TRP A 562 9.16 30.44 -11.40
C TRP A 562 8.29 30.09 -10.21
N VAL A 563 8.14 30.99 -9.23
CA VAL A 563 7.26 30.77 -8.09
C VAL A 563 5.82 30.54 -8.56
N SER A 564 5.37 31.25 -9.59
CA SER A 564 4.03 31.06 -10.15
C SER A 564 3.85 29.69 -10.81
N LEU A 565 4.88 29.19 -11.51
CA LEU A 565 4.86 27.85 -12.11
C LEU A 565 4.87 26.75 -11.05
N HIS A 566 5.74 26.86 -10.03
CA HIS A 566 5.76 25.92 -8.90
C HIS A 566 4.43 25.91 -8.14
N SER A 567 3.70 27.03 -8.17
CA SER A 567 2.37 27.15 -7.57
C SER A 567 1.24 26.67 -8.48
N ALA A 568 1.50 26.18 -9.70
CA ALA A 568 0.47 25.84 -10.69
C ALA A 568 -0.54 24.80 -10.15
N TYR A 569 -0.08 23.80 -9.40
CA TYR A 569 -0.97 22.84 -8.75
C TYR A 569 -1.96 23.52 -7.79
N TYR A 570 -1.49 24.42 -6.94
CA TYR A 570 -2.34 25.19 -6.02
C TYR A 570 -3.23 26.19 -6.74
N ALA A 571 -2.74 26.80 -7.82
CA ALA A 571 -3.53 27.68 -8.68
C ALA A 571 -4.70 26.92 -9.31
N VAL A 572 -4.46 25.70 -9.79
CA VAL A 572 -5.51 24.81 -10.29
C VAL A 572 -6.50 24.43 -9.19
N LEU A 573 -6.03 24.01 -8.00
CA LEU A 573 -6.92 23.69 -6.88
C LEU A 573 -7.82 24.85 -6.47
N SER A 574 -7.32 26.09 -6.52
CA SER A 574 -8.08 27.29 -6.14
C SER A 574 -9.21 27.66 -7.11
N GLN A 575 -9.40 26.93 -8.21
CA GLN A 575 -10.47 27.22 -9.17
C GLN A 575 -11.86 26.76 -8.70
N LYS A 576 -11.94 25.85 -7.73
CA LYS A 576 -13.20 25.35 -7.18
C LYS A 576 -13.00 25.06 -5.69
N ASP A 577 -14.01 25.36 -4.88
CA ASP A 577 -13.99 25.08 -3.44
C ASP A 577 -14.31 23.60 -3.16
N ASN A 578 -13.80 23.06 -2.04
CA ASN A 578 -14.09 21.72 -1.53
C ASN A 578 -13.81 20.55 -2.51
N VAL A 579 -12.85 20.71 -3.42
CA VAL A 579 -12.40 19.66 -4.34
C VAL A 579 -10.98 19.20 -4.04
N LYS A 580 -10.62 18.04 -4.58
CA LYS A 580 -9.24 17.54 -4.63
C LYS A 580 -8.70 17.54 -6.06
N GLY A 581 -7.38 17.52 -6.18
CA GLY A 581 -6.67 17.36 -7.45
C GLY A 581 -6.27 15.91 -7.65
N LEU A 582 -6.96 15.20 -8.54
CA LEU A 582 -6.53 13.89 -9.00
C LEU A 582 -5.53 14.09 -10.13
N THR A 583 -4.33 13.51 -10.00
CA THR A 583 -3.26 13.69 -10.99
C THR A 583 -2.92 12.40 -11.72
N ILE A 584 -2.74 12.50 -13.03
CA ILE A 584 -2.08 11.48 -13.84
C ILE A 584 -0.83 12.07 -14.47
N HIS A 585 0.20 11.25 -14.60
CA HIS A 585 1.55 11.65 -14.96
C HIS A 585 2.03 10.72 -16.06
N LEU A 586 2.43 11.27 -17.19
CA LEU A 586 2.62 10.52 -18.42
C LEU A 586 3.92 10.95 -19.05
N SER A 587 4.60 10.04 -19.73
CA SER A 587 5.76 10.37 -20.55
C SER A 587 5.68 9.66 -21.89
N LEU A 588 6.25 10.26 -22.93
CA LEU A 588 6.19 9.70 -24.26
C LEU A 588 7.33 10.20 -25.16
N PRO A 589 7.64 9.48 -26.24
CA PRO A 589 8.58 9.96 -27.24
C PRO A 589 8.16 11.34 -27.75
N THR A 590 9.13 12.25 -27.91
CA THR A 590 8.88 13.63 -28.33
C THR A 590 8.10 13.70 -29.66
N SER A 591 8.28 12.71 -30.54
CA SER A 591 7.55 12.59 -31.82
C SER A 591 6.04 12.40 -31.67
N ALA A 592 5.56 11.91 -30.52
CA ALA A 592 4.14 11.70 -30.24
C ALA A 592 3.55 12.74 -29.28
N LEU A 593 4.40 13.57 -28.65
CA LEU A 593 4.02 14.49 -27.57
C LEU A 593 2.95 15.51 -27.98
N ALA A 594 3.16 16.18 -29.12
CA ALA A 594 2.25 17.20 -29.65
C ALA A 594 0.81 16.69 -29.75
N LYS A 595 0.67 15.60 -30.50
CA LYS A 595 -0.61 14.94 -30.74
C LYS A 595 -1.26 14.49 -29.44
N ALA A 596 -0.51 13.83 -28.55
CA ALA A 596 -1.07 13.31 -27.31
C ALA A 596 -1.57 14.43 -26.38
N VAL A 597 -0.83 15.54 -26.24
CA VAL A 597 -1.25 16.68 -25.40
C VAL A 597 -2.47 17.36 -26.01
N ALA A 598 -2.50 17.58 -27.32
CA ALA A 598 -3.64 18.17 -28.01
C ALA A 598 -4.91 17.31 -27.91
N GLU A 599 -4.80 16.00 -28.14
CA GLU A 599 -5.92 15.06 -27.99
C GLU A 599 -6.40 14.97 -26.54
N THR A 600 -5.46 14.93 -25.58
CA THR A 600 -5.81 14.95 -24.15
C THR A 600 -6.57 16.20 -23.78
N ARG A 601 -6.11 17.38 -24.20
CA ARG A 601 -6.80 18.65 -23.93
C ARG A 601 -8.24 18.62 -24.47
N LYS A 602 -8.42 18.16 -25.71
CA LYS A 602 -9.73 18.01 -26.35
C LYS A 602 -10.65 17.08 -25.55
N GLU A 603 -10.16 15.92 -25.14
CA GLU A 603 -10.96 14.95 -24.37
C GLU A 603 -11.37 15.50 -23.00
N ILE A 604 -10.50 16.25 -22.33
CA ILE A 604 -10.85 16.92 -21.08
C ILE A 604 -11.97 17.94 -21.34
N ASP A 605 -11.87 18.75 -22.39
CA ASP A 605 -12.89 19.75 -22.73
C ASP A 605 -14.25 19.10 -23.06
N GLU A 606 -14.24 17.96 -23.76
CA GLU A 606 -15.45 17.19 -24.11
C GLU A 606 -16.07 16.46 -22.90
N SER A 607 -15.30 16.17 -21.85
CA SER A 607 -15.76 15.45 -20.67
C SER A 607 -16.66 16.27 -19.73
N GLY A 608 -16.62 17.61 -19.85
CA GLY A 608 -17.27 18.52 -18.90
C GLY A 608 -16.59 18.64 -17.53
N ILE A 609 -15.47 17.93 -17.31
CA ILE A 609 -14.65 18.03 -16.10
C ILE A 609 -13.62 19.13 -16.26
N PHE A 610 -13.44 19.95 -15.22
CA PHE A 610 -12.28 20.85 -15.18
C PHE A 610 -11.00 20.02 -15.03
N GLY A 611 -10.16 20.05 -16.05
CA GLY A 611 -8.81 19.50 -15.99
C GLY A 611 -7.81 20.51 -16.52
N ALA A 612 -6.62 20.51 -15.93
CA ALA A 612 -5.46 21.31 -16.32
C ALA A 612 -4.38 20.39 -16.91
N VAL A 613 -3.65 20.88 -17.92
CA VAL A 613 -2.48 20.19 -18.49
C VAL A 613 -1.22 21.02 -18.28
N VAL A 614 -0.25 20.42 -17.62
CA VAL A 614 1.08 20.98 -17.34
C VAL A 614 2.15 19.97 -17.74
N GLY A 615 3.39 20.36 -18.00
CA GLY A 615 4.41 19.36 -18.32
C GLY A 615 5.83 19.86 -18.41
N HIS A 616 6.75 18.99 -18.00
CA HIS A 616 8.18 19.07 -18.28
C HIS A 616 8.44 18.68 -19.75
N ILE A 617 7.82 19.36 -20.71
CA ILE A 617 7.75 18.85 -22.09
C ILE A 617 9.11 18.68 -22.78
N GLY A 618 10.15 19.36 -22.27
CA GLY A 618 11.51 19.16 -22.74
C GLY A 618 12.03 17.73 -22.53
N ASP A 619 11.60 17.04 -21.48
CA ASP A 619 11.95 15.64 -21.22
C ASP A 619 10.89 14.62 -21.70
N GLY A 620 9.82 15.12 -22.34
CA GLY A 620 8.73 14.31 -22.86
C GLY A 620 7.64 13.97 -21.85
N CYS A 621 7.60 14.62 -20.68
CA CYS A 621 6.56 14.40 -19.67
C CYS A 621 5.45 15.45 -19.70
N PHE A 622 4.22 15.01 -19.41
CA PHE A 622 3.11 15.88 -19.09
C PHE A 622 2.18 15.27 -18.05
N HIS A 623 1.39 16.13 -17.42
CA HIS A 623 0.53 15.83 -16.29
C HIS A 623 -0.86 16.39 -16.56
N CYS A 624 -1.88 15.65 -16.11
CA CYS A 624 -3.23 16.17 -16.04
C CYS A 624 -3.65 16.28 -14.58
N ILE A 625 -4.24 17.41 -14.21
CA ILE A 625 -4.78 17.67 -12.88
C ILE A 625 -6.28 17.85 -13.03
N PHE A 626 -7.06 16.88 -12.54
CA PHE A 626 -8.52 16.91 -12.54
C PHE A 626 -9.03 17.41 -11.20
N LEU A 627 -9.91 18.41 -11.20
CA LEU A 627 -10.59 18.84 -9.99
C LEU A 627 -11.83 17.98 -9.77
N VAL A 628 -11.91 17.35 -8.60
CA VAL A 628 -12.99 16.41 -8.29
C VAL A 628 -13.54 16.59 -6.89
N ASP A 629 -14.87 16.54 -6.78
CA ASP A 629 -15.53 16.28 -5.51
C ASP A 629 -15.62 14.76 -5.30
N GLU A 630 -14.86 14.21 -4.34
CA GLU A 630 -14.83 12.77 -4.08
C GLU A 630 -16.17 12.20 -3.61
N SER A 631 -17.09 13.04 -3.13
CA SER A 631 -18.45 12.61 -2.78
C SER A 631 -19.34 12.41 -4.03
N ASN A 632 -18.94 12.99 -5.17
CA ASN A 632 -19.63 12.85 -6.44
C ASN A 632 -19.12 11.62 -7.22
N GLN A 633 -19.82 10.51 -7.07
CA GLN A 633 -19.46 9.24 -7.72
C GLN A 633 -19.50 9.31 -9.26
N GLU A 634 -20.32 10.18 -9.84
CA GLU A 634 -20.42 10.35 -11.29
C GLU A 634 -19.18 11.07 -11.85
N GLU A 635 -18.77 12.19 -11.24
CA GLU A 635 -17.51 12.88 -11.59
C GLU A 635 -16.32 11.93 -11.45
N MET A 636 -16.24 11.19 -10.35
CA MET A 636 -15.16 10.21 -10.12
C MET A 636 -15.10 9.14 -11.22
N LYS A 637 -16.26 8.64 -11.66
CA LYS A 637 -16.34 7.64 -12.72
C LYS A 637 -15.86 8.21 -14.06
N ILE A 638 -16.32 9.41 -14.43
CA ILE A 638 -15.92 10.10 -15.67
C ILE A 638 -14.40 10.32 -15.68
N ILE A 639 -13.83 10.81 -14.58
CA ILE A 639 -12.38 11.03 -14.46
C ILE A 639 -11.61 9.72 -14.57
N GLN A 640 -12.10 8.65 -13.96
CA GLN A 640 -11.44 7.34 -14.04
C GLN A 640 -11.45 6.78 -15.47
N GLU A 641 -12.57 6.87 -16.19
CA GLU A 641 -12.68 6.45 -17.58
C GLU A 641 -11.80 7.30 -18.50
N LEU A 642 -11.80 8.62 -18.31
CA LEU A 642 -10.96 9.56 -19.04
C LEU A 642 -9.46 9.27 -18.80
N ALA A 643 -9.06 9.08 -17.54
CA ALA A 643 -7.69 8.75 -17.18
C ALA A 643 -7.23 7.43 -17.81
N ASP A 644 -8.06 6.39 -17.77
CA ASP A 644 -7.79 5.09 -18.40
C ASP A 644 -7.63 5.22 -19.93
N GLN A 645 -8.50 6.00 -20.59
CA GLN A 645 -8.41 6.27 -22.02
C GLN A 645 -7.10 6.98 -22.39
N ILE A 646 -6.74 8.04 -21.66
CA ILE A 646 -5.51 8.79 -21.88
C ILE A 646 -4.28 7.88 -21.69
N ILE A 647 -4.24 7.12 -20.60
CA ILE A 647 -3.12 6.19 -20.30
C ILE A 647 -2.98 5.16 -21.42
N LYS A 648 -4.07 4.54 -21.85
CA LYS A 648 -4.06 3.54 -22.94
C LYS A 648 -3.54 4.14 -24.25
N ARG A 649 -3.94 5.37 -24.60
CA ARG A 649 -3.42 6.06 -25.80
C ARG A 649 -1.92 6.34 -25.69
N VAL A 650 -1.45 6.79 -24.53
CA VAL A 650 -0.02 7.06 -24.29
C VAL A 650 0.80 5.78 -24.44
N LEU A 651 0.36 4.68 -23.83
CA LEU A 651 1.01 3.36 -23.99
C LEU A 651 1.02 2.90 -25.45
N ALA A 652 -0.10 3.06 -26.17
CA ALA A 652 -0.19 2.72 -27.60
C ALA A 652 0.75 3.58 -28.47
N SER A 653 1.17 4.75 -27.99
CA SER A 653 2.11 5.64 -28.66
C SER A 653 3.57 5.41 -28.26
N GLY A 654 3.85 4.32 -27.53
CA GLY A 654 5.19 3.98 -27.03
C GLY A 654 5.63 4.80 -25.82
N GLY A 655 4.68 5.44 -25.10
CA GLY A 655 4.93 6.15 -23.85
C GLY A 655 4.77 5.27 -22.61
N SER A 656 4.77 5.91 -21.44
CA SER A 656 4.63 5.30 -20.12
C SER A 656 3.40 5.84 -19.39
N CYS A 657 2.75 4.98 -18.59
CA CYS A 657 1.66 5.35 -17.69
C CYS A 657 2.15 6.18 -16.48
N THR A 658 3.46 6.36 -16.35
CA THR A 658 4.08 7.14 -15.28
C THR A 658 5.40 7.77 -15.70
N GLY A 659 5.42 9.10 -15.88
CA GLY A 659 6.67 9.84 -16.09
C GLY A 659 7.57 9.90 -14.85
N GLU A 660 6.99 10.12 -13.67
CA GLU A 660 7.77 10.60 -12.51
C GLU A 660 7.44 9.89 -11.18
N HIS A 661 6.16 9.60 -10.93
CA HIS A 661 5.66 9.14 -9.63
C HIS A 661 5.54 7.62 -9.52
N GLY A 662 6.12 6.87 -10.45
CA GLY A 662 6.01 5.41 -10.55
C GLY A 662 4.57 4.84 -10.54
N ILE A 663 4.48 3.56 -10.22
CA ILE A 663 3.27 2.74 -10.44
C ILE A 663 2.26 2.88 -9.29
N GLY A 664 2.67 2.65 -8.03
CA GLY A 664 1.73 2.66 -6.89
C GLY A 664 0.57 1.67 -7.07
N ILE A 665 -0.47 1.71 -6.24
CA ILE A 665 -1.64 0.84 -6.48
C ILE A 665 -2.46 1.26 -7.69
N SER A 666 -2.57 2.56 -7.91
CA SER A 666 -3.48 3.13 -8.90
C SER A 666 -3.13 2.73 -10.33
N LYS A 667 -1.85 2.43 -10.61
CA LYS A 667 -1.39 2.13 -11.98
C LYS A 667 -0.91 0.69 -12.19
N ARG A 668 -1.00 -0.21 -11.20
CA ARG A 668 -0.51 -1.62 -11.36
C ARG A 668 -1.12 -2.33 -12.55
N ASN A 669 -2.39 -2.06 -12.80
CA ASN A 669 -3.15 -2.69 -13.88
C ASN A 669 -2.58 -2.33 -15.28
N TYR A 670 -1.79 -1.27 -15.39
CA TYR A 670 -1.13 -0.87 -16.64
C TYR A 670 0.27 -1.46 -16.80
N LEU A 671 0.89 -1.97 -15.74
CA LEU A 671 2.30 -2.41 -15.76
C LEU A 671 2.55 -3.55 -16.75
N GLU A 672 1.61 -4.49 -16.86
CA GLU A 672 1.70 -5.58 -17.84
C GLU A 672 1.52 -5.09 -19.28
N SER A 673 0.65 -4.10 -19.49
CA SER A 673 0.47 -3.46 -20.80
C SER A 673 1.70 -2.65 -21.23
N GLU A 674 2.38 -2.02 -20.27
CA GLU A 674 3.58 -1.21 -20.53
C GLU A 674 4.83 -2.05 -20.75
N CYS A 675 5.14 -2.96 -19.83
CA CYS A 675 6.39 -3.71 -19.84
C CYS A 675 6.27 -5.10 -20.51
N GLY A 676 5.06 -5.62 -20.66
CA GLY A 676 4.81 -6.99 -21.08
C GLY A 676 4.98 -8.02 -19.97
N LYS A 677 4.32 -9.17 -20.13
CA LYS A 677 4.30 -10.25 -19.12
C LYS A 677 5.68 -10.72 -18.68
N VAL A 678 6.60 -10.87 -19.63
CA VAL A 678 7.96 -11.38 -19.35
C VAL A 678 8.73 -10.42 -18.45
N ALA A 679 8.65 -9.12 -18.70
CA ALA A 679 9.31 -8.12 -17.87
C ALA A 679 8.68 -8.07 -16.46
N VAL A 680 7.35 -8.10 -16.36
CA VAL A 680 6.65 -8.13 -15.06
C VAL A 680 7.05 -9.37 -14.25
N ASN A 681 7.04 -10.55 -14.86
CA ASN A 681 7.47 -11.78 -14.19
C ASN A 681 8.94 -11.72 -13.74
N SER A 682 9.79 -11.06 -14.53
CA SER A 682 11.21 -10.84 -14.17
C SER A 682 11.35 -9.92 -12.97
N MET A 683 10.58 -8.83 -12.90
CA MET A 683 10.56 -7.94 -11.74
C MET A 683 10.05 -8.67 -10.48
N ILE A 684 9.02 -9.52 -10.61
CA ILE A 684 8.54 -10.37 -9.51
C ILE A 684 9.64 -11.36 -9.06
N ALA A 685 10.38 -11.96 -9.98
CA ALA A 685 11.49 -12.86 -9.64
C ALA A 685 12.60 -12.14 -8.87
N ILE A 686 12.95 -10.92 -9.28
CA ILE A 686 13.90 -10.05 -8.56
C ILE A 686 13.38 -9.74 -7.16
N LYS A 687 12.12 -9.31 -7.04
CA LYS A 687 11.46 -9.03 -5.76
C LYS A 687 11.53 -10.24 -4.82
N LYS A 688 11.23 -11.45 -5.32
CA LYS A 688 11.33 -12.70 -4.54
C LYS A 688 12.76 -13.04 -4.13
N ALA A 689 13.75 -12.69 -4.94
CA ALA A 689 15.16 -12.95 -4.63
C ALA A 689 15.66 -12.06 -3.47
N PHE A 690 15.27 -10.79 -3.43
CA PHE A 690 15.65 -9.87 -2.35
C PHE A 690 14.73 -9.96 -1.13
N ASP A 691 13.43 -10.21 -1.34
CA ASP A 691 12.40 -10.24 -0.32
C ASP A 691 11.51 -11.49 -0.47
N PRO A 692 12.00 -12.68 -0.09
CA PRO A 692 11.29 -13.93 -0.28
C PRO A 692 9.99 -14.03 0.54
N LYS A 693 9.87 -13.26 1.63
CA LYS A 693 8.66 -13.21 2.46
C LYS A 693 7.68 -12.11 2.06
N GLY A 694 8.05 -11.25 1.10
CA GLY A 694 7.20 -10.15 0.64
C GLY A 694 6.92 -9.11 1.72
N ILE A 695 7.83 -8.89 2.67
CA ILE A 695 7.61 -7.94 3.76
C ILE A 695 7.87 -6.48 3.37
N MET A 696 8.67 -6.22 2.33
CA MET A 696 9.10 -4.86 1.98
C MET A 696 8.08 -4.15 1.08
N ASN A 697 7.52 -3.06 1.58
CA ASN A 697 6.50 -2.23 0.95
C ASN A 697 5.50 -3.06 0.12
N PRO A 698 4.81 -4.02 0.77
CA PRO A 698 3.95 -4.95 0.07
C PRO A 698 2.80 -4.21 -0.60
N ASN A 699 2.21 -4.88 -1.58
CA ASN A 699 1.26 -4.31 -2.50
C ASN A 699 1.89 -3.28 -3.42
N GLU A 700 2.67 -2.27 -3.00
CA GLU A 700 3.14 -1.10 -3.80
C GLU A 700 3.15 -1.29 -5.34
N MET A 701 3.96 -2.19 -5.89
CA MET A 701 4.08 -2.45 -7.34
C MET A 701 3.33 -3.71 -7.82
N PHE A 702 3.20 -4.73 -6.96
CA PHE A 702 2.60 -6.03 -7.29
C PHE A 702 1.60 -6.42 -6.21
N SER A 703 0.45 -6.95 -6.60
CA SER A 703 -0.49 -7.53 -5.63
C SER A 703 0.19 -8.61 -4.79
N LYS A 704 -0.17 -8.70 -3.50
CA LYS A 704 0.06 -9.90 -2.69
C LYS A 704 -0.67 -11.06 -3.38
N ASN A 705 0.08 -12.05 -3.86
CA ASN A 705 -0.48 -13.34 -4.29
C ASN A 705 -0.55 -14.28 -3.11
#